data_AF-A0AAD9LB67-F1
#
_entry.id   AF-A0AAD9LB67-F1
#
_cell.length_a   1.000
_cell.length_b   1.000
_cell.length_c   1.000
_cell.angle_alpha   90.00
_cell.angle_beta   90.00
_cell.angle_gamma   90.00
#
_symmetry.space_group_name_H-M   'P 1'
#
loop_
_entity.id
_entity.type
_entity.pdbx_description
1 polymer ?
#
loop_
_entity_poly.entity_id
_entity_poly.type
_entity_poly.pdbx_seq_one_letter_code
_entity_poly.pdbx_strand_id
1 'polypeptide(L)'
;MYFETQLLPSKMAAKDSRRNHTKKSKTKSSAKDDAPPKTEAEEPQPPAPKPAVIKTKFCLNCQKDLARNIRITCAECPPQPPFELCVECFAVGTELGEHKKNHKYTISDCLAFPIVFEPVTAESSSLSSTPAAVGTNAAAFPTANSETANTEWTADEELLLLEGIEMFGMGNWKDIAEHVATKSDKKCEKHYLTAYLGWKDLVPRFIGDTIEESKEEEIKEDEQMTTEQKAVEMNTVSDTVVRGERSGPSQLAGYMPLRGDFDVEYDNEAEMILADMEFSDTDHPAERELKLKVIQIYNQKLAKRMERKKFVVERGLLDYKLHQHTERKRPKEERELLAQVRPFARFQTPEEHESFVEGLITAMRLKKQILLLQEYRKNGVKTLAEAELYDAEKKKRELDQAIQKQRDSASYLYESGRTTSSRDRANRWQNREQGDSANENSRTRGAAGLNAIAATFSIDGTPGCHLLTPKEKELCSKLKLLPKHYLVIKDALVRECYRLGYLTKKMAKDTVQIDVNKTGQVYDFFVKCGWVKSENATTTVSPSLKTKSPKKGKKPAVEADTGGPVIAKEQESSVTPAKRKAAEMEAAMGNILEEIAAQRRLDVAAAKQLVPAEDLVKKIESTESVYGSALPVLQRLNAPSKEGWADVALAAEFKRASPSKGDIATELNLRQQVQAYADAGASMISVLTEPKWFKGSLDDMMEAREVVQGMGQRPAILRKDFIIDVYQLLEARAYGADCVLLIVALLSQEQLIELIDATHNLGMCALVEVNSVQELDVALAAKARLIGVNNRDLRTFKVDMNTTARVADAIRERGLSLDRDGVALFALSGIRSHADVVKYEKCGARGILVGEYLMKSGDIATTVKDLLQNVTRHTEASDLTLLPPLAKVCGVTTVEYALAALRNGANMIGIIMAEHSPRYVQVEEAKAIARAVREYGERTGPILQDILDTHLDGQNDWFHRNVVALREACSRAPLVVGVFANKTAAEMNAAAETIGLDLVQLHGDEGFEICKDIQYPTIRALHLPDTALSDGVDAEAVLQHVQEGLANYILLDTTMKGQQGGTGVAFDWKIAAIFAHARIPCLMAGGLTPENVVKALSVGHPVGVDVSSGVEVKGSPGVKDLDKVAAFLKAVKDYLSVAALKIDEEKEA
;
A
#
# COMPACT_ATOMS: atom_id res chain seq x y z
N MET A 1 42.72 33.94 35.36
CA MET A 1 42.60 33.69 36.81
C MET A 1 41.13 33.38 37.06
N TYR A 2 40.74 32.14 37.37
CA TYR A 2 40.98 31.31 38.57
C TYR A 2 40.14 31.73 39.80
N PHE A 3 39.62 30.71 40.49
CA PHE A 3 38.68 30.69 41.62
C PHE A 3 37.22 31.07 41.28
N GLU A 4 36.15 30.28 41.55
CA GLU A 4 35.83 29.14 42.45
C GLU A 4 35.19 29.55 43.80
N THR A 5 34.50 28.58 44.43
CA THR A 5 33.78 28.58 45.72
C THR A 5 32.34 29.15 45.73
N GLN A 6 31.49 28.84 46.72
CA GLN A 6 30.94 27.54 47.17
C GLN A 6 29.92 27.79 48.33
N LEU A 7 28.88 26.94 48.42
CA LEU A 7 28.14 26.54 49.65
C LEU A 7 27.33 27.56 50.53
N LEU A 8 26.03 27.24 50.69
CA LEU A 8 25.18 27.13 51.92
C LEU A 8 25.73 27.62 53.30
N PRO A 9 24.91 28.07 54.31
CA PRO A 9 23.64 27.40 54.71
C PRO A 9 22.53 28.20 55.51
N SER A 10 21.48 27.45 55.94
CA SER A 10 20.78 27.51 57.26
C SER A 10 19.50 28.35 57.55
N LYS A 11 18.37 27.62 57.69
CA LYS A 11 17.33 27.53 58.77
C LYS A 11 16.81 28.74 59.61
N MET A 12 15.57 28.53 60.12
CA MET A 12 14.76 29.22 61.16
C MET A 12 13.85 30.38 60.66
N ALA A 13 12.53 30.51 60.86
CA ALA A 13 11.45 29.91 61.69
C ALA A 13 10.96 30.72 62.91
N ALA A 14 9.79 31.39 62.82
CA ALA A 14 8.92 31.76 63.96
C ALA A 14 7.49 32.22 63.54
N LYS A 15 6.53 32.13 64.48
CA LYS A 15 5.06 32.35 64.38
C LYS A 15 4.63 33.83 64.54
N ASP A 16 3.43 34.19 64.06
CA ASP A 16 2.31 34.83 64.82
C ASP A 16 1.11 35.21 63.88
N SER A 17 -0.12 35.54 64.29
CA SER A 17 -1.01 35.08 65.39
C SER A 17 -2.47 35.58 65.18
N ARG A 18 -3.42 35.13 66.04
CA ARG A 18 -4.82 35.61 66.24
C ARG A 18 -5.86 35.05 65.23
N ARG A 19 -7.16 34.91 65.57
CA ARG A 19 -7.93 35.37 66.76
C ARG A 19 -9.06 34.37 67.13
N ASN A 20 -9.50 34.38 68.38
CA ASN A 20 -10.58 33.51 68.91
C ASN A 20 -11.99 34.01 68.47
N HIS A 21 -13.16 33.40 68.76
CA HIS A 21 -13.68 32.55 69.85
C HIS A 21 -15.07 31.96 69.38
N THR A 22 -15.90 31.11 70.03
CA THR A 22 -16.13 30.40 71.33
C THR A 22 -17.22 29.29 71.07
N LYS A 23 -17.75 28.38 71.92
CA LYS A 23 -17.67 27.94 73.36
C LYS A 23 -18.38 26.55 73.49
N LYS A 24 -17.77 25.57 74.20
CA LYS A 24 -18.41 24.56 75.12
C LYS A 24 -19.44 23.52 74.58
N SER A 25 -19.61 22.30 75.15
CA SER A 25 -18.89 21.62 76.26
C SER A 25 -19.22 20.12 76.47
N LYS A 26 -18.18 19.33 76.85
CA LYS A 26 -18.18 18.15 77.77
C LYS A 26 -18.95 16.88 77.31
N THR A 27 -18.64 15.63 77.73
CA THR A 27 -17.83 15.11 78.87
C THR A 27 -17.23 13.70 78.58
N LYS A 28 -16.20 13.28 79.36
CA LYS A 28 -15.82 11.92 79.89
C LYS A 28 -16.49 10.63 79.32
N SER A 29 -15.86 9.43 79.31
CA SER A 29 -14.51 8.92 79.72
C SER A 29 -14.37 7.39 79.45
N SER A 30 -13.12 6.86 79.43
CA SER A 30 -12.72 5.42 79.64
C SER A 30 -13.26 4.34 78.67
N ALA A 31 -12.69 3.13 78.52
CA ALA A 31 -11.32 2.60 78.65
C ALA A 31 -11.27 1.13 78.14
N LYS A 32 -10.06 0.60 77.88
CA LYS A 32 -9.65 -0.83 77.76
C LYS A 32 -10.02 -1.68 76.50
N ASP A 33 -8.94 -2.29 75.98
CA ASP A 33 -8.73 -3.70 75.56
C ASP A 33 -9.34 -4.34 74.29
N ASP A 34 -8.49 -5.19 73.69
CA ASP A 34 -8.67 -6.32 72.75
C ASP A 34 -9.07 -6.12 71.25
N ALA A 35 -8.69 -7.14 70.47
CA ALA A 35 -8.69 -7.28 69.00
C ALA A 35 -9.09 -8.75 68.65
N PRO A 36 -9.18 -9.22 67.37
CA PRO A 36 -8.98 -8.58 66.06
C PRO A 36 -10.22 -8.67 65.12
N PRO A 37 -10.21 -8.06 63.91
CA PRO A 37 -11.38 -8.02 63.03
C PRO A 37 -11.43 -9.12 61.94
N LYS A 38 -12.66 -9.48 61.53
CA LYS A 38 -13.03 -10.08 60.24
C LYS A 38 -14.43 -9.59 59.83
N THR A 39 -14.64 -9.47 58.51
CA THR A 39 -15.89 -9.60 57.72
C THR A 39 -17.24 -9.72 58.47
N GLU A 40 -18.35 -9.05 58.13
CA GLU A 40 -18.82 -8.25 56.97
C GLU A 40 -20.16 -7.57 57.40
N ALA A 41 -20.84 -6.61 56.73
CA ALA A 41 -20.59 -5.67 55.63
C ALA A 41 -21.73 -4.60 55.59
N GLU A 42 -21.62 -3.52 54.80
CA GLU A 42 -22.76 -2.65 54.44
C GLU A 42 -22.56 -1.97 53.06
N GLU A 43 -23.63 -1.40 52.48
CA GLU A 43 -23.76 -1.08 51.03
C GLU A 43 -23.20 0.29 50.55
N PRO A 44 -23.00 0.49 49.22
CA PRO A 44 -22.16 1.58 48.67
C PRO A 44 -22.91 2.90 48.38
N GLN A 45 -22.15 3.99 48.35
CA GLN A 45 -22.59 5.28 47.76
C GLN A 45 -22.26 5.37 46.26
N PRO A 46 -23.05 6.13 45.46
CA PRO A 46 -22.94 6.13 44.00
C PRO A 46 -21.69 6.87 43.47
N PRO A 47 -21.13 6.44 42.32
CA PRO A 47 -19.93 7.05 41.74
C PRO A 47 -20.22 8.37 41.00
N ALA A 48 -19.22 9.26 40.98
CA ALA A 48 -19.21 10.44 40.12
C ALA A 48 -19.07 10.06 38.62
N PRO A 49 -19.60 10.89 37.68
CA PRO A 49 -19.62 10.55 36.27
C PRO A 49 -18.22 10.53 35.62
N LYS A 50 -17.96 9.54 34.78
CA LYS A 50 -16.71 9.37 34.03
C LYS A 50 -16.73 10.18 32.72
N PRO A 51 -15.59 10.72 32.25
CA PRO A 51 -15.46 11.18 30.87
C PRO A 51 -15.59 10.00 29.90
N ALA A 52 -16.16 10.24 28.72
CA ALA A 52 -16.46 9.20 27.74
C ALA A 52 -15.19 8.72 27.01
N VAL A 53 -14.88 7.42 27.12
CA VAL A 53 -13.76 6.78 26.43
C VAL A 53 -14.20 6.30 25.04
N ILE A 54 -13.63 6.87 23.99
CA ILE A 54 -13.71 6.30 22.64
C ILE A 54 -12.76 5.11 22.58
N LYS A 55 -13.30 3.90 22.57
CA LYS A 55 -12.52 2.67 22.43
C LYS A 55 -12.00 2.53 21.00
N THR A 56 -10.69 2.38 20.83
CA THR A 56 -10.11 1.85 19.59
C THR A 56 -10.59 0.42 19.36
N LYS A 57 -10.74 0.04 18.09
CA LYS A 57 -11.21 -1.27 17.63
C LYS A 57 -10.46 -1.60 16.36
N PHE A 58 -9.96 -2.83 16.23
CA PHE A 58 -9.14 -3.25 15.10
C PHE A 58 -9.74 -4.50 14.45
N CYS A 59 -9.48 -4.69 13.16
CA CYS A 59 -9.88 -5.89 12.44
C CYS A 59 -9.03 -7.08 12.87
N LEU A 60 -9.61 -8.13 13.43
CA LEU A 60 -8.87 -9.28 13.96
C LEU A 60 -8.01 -10.03 12.93
N ASN A 61 -8.28 -9.88 11.63
CA ASN A 61 -7.47 -10.47 10.56
C ASN A 61 -6.27 -9.61 10.11
N CYS A 62 -6.50 -8.34 9.73
CA CYS A 62 -5.45 -7.46 9.16
C CYS A 62 -5.01 -6.32 10.07
N GLN A 63 -5.53 -6.25 11.30
CA GLN A 63 -5.32 -5.20 12.31
C GLN A 63 -5.57 -3.75 11.84
N LYS A 64 -6.28 -3.57 10.71
CA LYS A 64 -6.77 -2.27 10.24
C LYS A 64 -7.68 -1.62 11.29
N ASP A 65 -7.46 -0.33 11.57
CA ASP A 65 -8.29 0.45 12.50
C ASP A 65 -9.74 0.58 12.02
N LEU A 66 -10.66 0.28 12.94
CA LEU A 66 -12.10 0.30 12.80
C LEU A 66 -12.76 1.41 13.62
N ALA A 67 -12.00 2.20 14.40
CA ALA A 67 -12.51 3.25 15.28
C ALA A 67 -13.18 4.42 14.55
N ARG A 68 -12.98 4.54 13.23
CA ARG A 68 -13.63 5.55 12.36
C ARG A 68 -14.28 4.96 11.10
N ASN A 69 -14.28 3.63 10.96
CA ASN A 69 -14.74 2.91 9.77
C ASN A 69 -15.98 2.06 10.07
N ILE A 70 -16.62 1.57 9.01
CA ILE A 70 -17.69 0.57 9.13
C ILE A 70 -17.04 -0.75 9.60
N ARG A 71 -17.52 -1.31 10.72
CA ARG A 71 -16.96 -2.51 11.35
C ARG A 71 -17.98 -3.64 11.39
N ILE A 72 -17.50 -4.86 11.20
CA ILE A 72 -18.35 -6.01 10.89
C ILE A 72 -18.18 -7.06 11.98
N THR A 73 -19.13 -7.10 12.90
CA THR A 73 -19.08 -7.95 14.09
C THR A 73 -19.75 -9.28 13.78
N CYS A 74 -19.09 -10.41 13.98
CA CYS A 74 -19.75 -11.71 13.94
C CYS A 74 -20.73 -11.82 15.12
N ALA A 75 -21.95 -12.30 14.85
CA ALA A 75 -23.01 -12.48 15.83
C ALA A 75 -22.95 -13.84 16.55
N GLU A 76 -22.21 -14.81 15.99
CA GLU A 76 -22.11 -16.19 16.52
C GLU A 76 -20.82 -16.48 17.27
N CYS A 77 -19.78 -15.65 17.10
CA CYS A 77 -18.51 -15.82 17.82
C CYS A 77 -18.57 -15.21 19.24
N PRO A 78 -17.70 -15.65 20.17
CA PRO A 78 -17.68 -15.13 21.55
C PRO A 78 -17.62 -13.59 21.62
N PRO A 79 -18.45 -12.95 22.46
CA PRO A 79 -18.63 -11.48 22.41
C PRO A 79 -17.53 -10.67 23.09
N GLN A 80 -16.51 -11.30 23.68
CA GLN A 80 -15.36 -10.60 24.30
C GLN A 80 -14.04 -11.36 24.06
N PRO A 81 -13.08 -10.78 23.29
CA PRO A 81 -13.27 -9.66 22.39
C PRO A 81 -14.28 -10.03 21.28
N PRO A 82 -15.24 -9.15 20.92
CA PRO A 82 -16.21 -9.46 19.88
C PRO A 82 -15.49 -9.60 18.53
N PHE A 83 -15.85 -10.61 17.75
CA PHE A 83 -15.11 -10.91 16.53
C PHE A 83 -15.41 -9.87 15.43
N GLU A 84 -14.55 -8.86 15.29
CA GLU A 84 -14.74 -7.73 14.37
C GLU A 84 -13.76 -7.77 13.18
N LEU A 85 -14.31 -7.65 11.98
CA LEU A 85 -13.57 -7.54 10.71
C LEU A 85 -13.73 -6.15 10.09
N CYS A 86 -12.74 -5.74 9.30
CA CYS A 86 -12.92 -4.67 8.32
C CYS A 86 -13.70 -5.18 7.09
N VAL A 87 -14.22 -4.23 6.33
CA VAL A 87 -14.83 -4.44 5.00
C VAL A 87 -14.04 -5.43 4.16
N GLU A 88 -12.72 -5.25 4.05
CA GLU A 88 -11.86 -6.02 3.14
C GLU A 88 -11.47 -7.42 3.63
N CYS A 89 -11.51 -7.68 4.94
CA CYS A 89 -11.27 -9.02 5.48
C CYS A 89 -12.56 -9.85 5.56
N PHE A 90 -13.69 -9.19 5.79
CA PHE A 90 -15.00 -9.78 5.53
C PHE A 90 -15.12 -10.16 4.05
N ALA A 91 -14.87 -9.21 3.13
CA ALA A 91 -14.92 -9.36 1.67
C ALA A 91 -14.26 -10.62 1.09
N VAL A 92 -13.15 -11.08 1.66
CA VAL A 92 -12.42 -12.26 1.17
C VAL A 92 -12.98 -13.57 1.71
N GLY A 93 -13.68 -13.54 2.85
CA GLY A 93 -14.21 -14.72 3.55
C GLY A 93 -13.21 -15.27 4.55
N THR A 94 -12.65 -14.40 5.41
CA THR A 94 -11.67 -14.82 6.42
C THR A 94 -12.31 -15.78 7.42
N GLU A 95 -11.69 -16.95 7.59
CA GLU A 95 -11.91 -17.82 8.75
C GLU A 95 -10.72 -17.69 9.70
N LEU A 96 -10.95 -17.53 11.00
CA LEU A 96 -9.89 -17.32 11.99
C LEU A 96 -10.28 -17.96 13.33
N GLY A 97 -9.57 -19.00 13.75
CA GLY A 97 -9.94 -19.82 14.90
C GLY A 97 -11.31 -20.49 14.68
N GLU A 98 -12.21 -20.35 15.67
CA GLU A 98 -13.59 -20.86 15.60
C GLU A 98 -14.49 -20.07 14.63
N HIS A 99 -14.06 -18.90 14.15
CA HIS A 99 -14.87 -18.09 13.24
C HIS A 99 -14.92 -18.68 11.83
N LYS A 100 -16.13 -18.95 11.32
CA LYS A 100 -16.36 -19.45 9.96
C LYS A 100 -17.10 -18.45 9.08
N LYS A 101 -16.78 -18.48 7.78
CA LYS A 101 -17.27 -17.53 6.77
C LYS A 101 -18.81 -17.47 6.67
N ASN A 102 -19.49 -18.52 7.10
CA ASN A 102 -20.94 -18.73 7.06
C ASN A 102 -21.67 -18.39 8.37
N HIS A 103 -20.99 -17.88 9.40
CA HIS A 103 -21.65 -17.37 10.61
C HIS A 103 -22.53 -16.16 10.26
N LYS A 104 -23.51 -15.82 11.11
CA LYS A 104 -24.21 -14.52 11.04
C LYS A 104 -23.31 -13.38 11.52
N TYR A 105 -23.62 -12.16 11.05
CA TYR A 105 -22.90 -10.93 11.38
C TYR A 105 -23.85 -9.76 11.61
N THR A 106 -23.31 -8.67 12.17
CA THR A 106 -23.99 -7.40 12.41
C THR A 106 -23.03 -6.27 12.09
N ILE A 107 -23.50 -5.28 11.32
CA ILE A 107 -22.70 -4.10 10.99
C ILE A 107 -22.86 -3.06 12.08
N SER A 108 -21.75 -2.51 12.57
CA SER A 108 -21.74 -1.36 13.48
C SER A 108 -21.11 -0.14 12.82
N ASP A 109 -21.74 1.03 12.99
CA ASP A 109 -21.22 2.33 12.58
C ASP A 109 -20.40 2.98 13.72
N CYS A 110 -19.63 4.01 13.38
CA CYS A 110 -18.94 4.91 14.30
C CYS A 110 -19.75 6.20 14.49
N LEU A 111 -20.89 6.09 15.20
CA LEU A 111 -21.72 7.23 15.60
C LEU A 111 -21.89 7.28 17.12
N ALA A 112 -21.12 8.16 17.77
CA ALA A 112 -21.27 8.49 19.19
C ALA A 112 -21.01 9.99 19.41
N PHE A 113 -22.03 10.81 19.13
CA PHE A 113 -22.11 12.20 19.59
C PHE A 113 -23.36 12.35 20.46
N PRO A 114 -23.25 12.51 21.79
CA PRO A 114 -24.41 12.59 22.67
C PRO A 114 -25.14 13.93 22.50
N ILE A 115 -26.45 13.87 22.28
CA ILE A 115 -27.33 15.05 22.25
C ILE A 115 -28.30 14.96 23.44
N VAL A 116 -27.86 15.52 24.57
CA VAL A 116 -28.63 15.74 25.82
C VAL A 116 -28.85 14.46 26.69
N PHE A 117 -29.26 14.67 27.95
CA PHE A 117 -29.19 13.75 29.10
C PHE A 117 -30.47 12.89 29.35
N GLU A 118 -30.24 11.83 30.15
CA GLU A 118 -31.09 10.92 30.98
C GLU A 118 -32.52 11.35 31.44
N PRO A 119 -33.43 10.42 31.89
CA PRO A 119 -33.11 9.20 32.67
C PRO A 119 -33.92 7.86 32.50
N VAL A 120 -33.23 6.75 32.83
CA VAL A 120 -33.61 5.52 33.62
C VAL A 120 -34.98 4.79 33.42
N THR A 121 -34.92 3.47 33.09
CA THR A 121 -35.61 2.35 33.83
C THR A 121 -35.11 0.92 33.45
N ALA A 122 -35.46 -0.06 34.30
CA ALA A 122 -35.35 -1.55 34.29
C ALA A 122 -35.89 -2.29 33.01
N GLU A 123 -35.74 -3.60 32.70
CA GLU A 123 -35.06 -4.85 33.18
C GLU A 123 -35.30 -5.99 32.11
N SER A 124 -34.94 -7.31 32.16
CA SER A 124 -33.87 -8.17 32.73
C SER A 124 -33.97 -9.64 32.19
N SER A 125 -33.03 -10.55 32.55
CA SER A 125 -33.04 -12.04 32.37
C SER A 125 -32.93 -12.62 30.92
N SER A 126 -32.59 -13.91 30.64
CA SER A 126 -31.66 -14.91 31.23
C SER A 126 -31.53 -16.20 30.36
N LEU A 127 -30.40 -16.94 30.40
CA LEU A 127 -30.21 -18.40 30.06
C LEU A 127 -30.50 -18.86 28.58
N SER A 128 -30.09 -20.04 28.07
CA SER A 128 -28.91 -20.94 28.27
C SER A 128 -28.79 -22.04 27.18
N SER A 129 -27.69 -22.80 27.17
CA SER A 129 -27.50 -24.22 26.72
C SER A 129 -27.55 -24.65 25.22
N THR A 130 -26.57 -25.50 24.87
CA THR A 130 -26.39 -26.35 23.65
C THR A 130 -26.58 -27.85 24.02
N PRO A 131 -26.13 -28.94 23.31
CA PRO A 131 -25.57 -29.15 21.94
C PRO A 131 -26.10 -30.43 21.17
N ALA A 132 -25.42 -30.81 20.06
CA ALA A 132 -25.22 -32.19 19.51
C ALA A 132 -26.36 -32.92 18.73
N ALA A 133 -26.13 -33.93 17.85
CA ALA A 133 -24.99 -34.33 16.97
C ALA A 133 -25.36 -35.54 16.02
N VAL A 134 -24.49 -35.91 15.05
CA VAL A 134 -24.43 -37.18 14.24
C VAL A 134 -25.54 -37.39 13.17
N GLY A 135 -25.33 -38.01 11.98
CA GLY A 135 -24.11 -38.41 11.23
C GLY A 135 -24.32 -39.43 10.07
N THR A 136 -23.28 -39.59 9.20
CA THR A 136 -22.89 -40.75 8.33
C THR A 136 -23.71 -41.27 7.11
N ASN A 137 -23.02 -41.35 5.94
CA ASN A 137 -22.93 -42.46 4.93
C ASN A 137 -24.16 -42.89 4.06
N ALA A 138 -24.04 -43.53 2.86
CA ALA A 138 -23.00 -43.58 1.79
C ALA A 138 -23.50 -44.33 0.49
N ALA A 139 -22.96 -43.95 -0.69
CA ALA A 139 -22.72 -44.67 -1.97
C ALA A 139 -23.71 -45.69 -2.63
N ALA A 140 -23.91 -45.58 -3.98
CA ALA A 140 -23.75 -46.66 -5.01
C ALA A 140 -24.33 -46.32 -6.42
N PHE A 141 -23.84 -46.97 -7.49
CA PHE A 141 -24.32 -46.92 -8.90
C PHE A 141 -24.16 -48.32 -9.58
N PRO A 142 -25.02 -48.71 -10.54
CA PRO A 142 -24.69 -49.73 -11.55
C PRO A 142 -25.11 -49.37 -13.01
N THR A 143 -24.84 -50.29 -13.97
CA THR A 143 -24.67 -50.05 -15.42
C THR A 143 -25.82 -50.54 -16.35
N ALA A 144 -25.68 -50.26 -17.66
CA ALA A 144 -26.68 -50.47 -18.74
C ALA A 144 -26.69 -51.87 -19.40
N ASN A 145 -27.58 -52.08 -20.39
CA ASN A 145 -27.63 -53.24 -21.30
C ASN A 145 -28.41 -52.96 -22.60
N SER A 146 -28.31 -53.82 -23.62
CA SER A 146 -28.85 -53.64 -25.00
C SER A 146 -29.48 -54.90 -25.59
N GLU A 147 -30.46 -54.79 -26.52
CA GLU A 147 -30.50 -55.59 -27.78
C GLU A 147 -31.67 -55.30 -28.75
N THR A 148 -31.46 -55.61 -30.05
CA THR A 148 -32.44 -55.81 -31.15
C THR A 148 -33.26 -54.65 -31.77
N ALA A 149 -32.61 -53.95 -32.70
CA ALA A 149 -33.01 -53.77 -34.12
C ALA A 149 -34.46 -53.38 -34.52
N ASN A 150 -34.63 -52.16 -35.05
CA ASN A 150 -35.15 -51.92 -36.42
C ASN A 150 -34.81 -50.48 -36.89
N THR A 151 -33.65 -50.29 -37.54
CA THR A 151 -33.08 -48.95 -37.78
C THR A 151 -33.64 -48.28 -39.05
N GLU A 152 -34.54 -47.30 -38.87
CA GLU A 152 -35.00 -46.34 -39.90
C GLU A 152 -33.94 -45.23 -40.19
N TRP A 153 -32.67 -45.52 -39.89
CA TRP A 153 -31.53 -44.62 -39.75
C TRP A 153 -30.29 -45.25 -40.39
N THR A 154 -29.46 -44.44 -41.06
CA THR A 154 -28.15 -44.86 -41.56
C THR A 154 -27.04 -44.59 -40.53
N ALA A 155 -25.88 -45.23 -40.70
CA ALA A 155 -24.74 -45.02 -39.81
C ALA A 155 -24.24 -43.55 -39.80
N ASP A 156 -24.37 -42.83 -40.92
CA ASP A 156 -24.02 -41.41 -41.00
C ASP A 156 -25.04 -40.54 -40.25
N GLU A 157 -26.33 -40.88 -40.30
CA GLU A 157 -27.39 -40.20 -39.54
C GLU A 157 -27.27 -40.49 -38.02
N GLU A 158 -26.84 -41.69 -37.63
CA GLU A 158 -26.50 -42.04 -36.24
C GLU A 158 -25.29 -41.23 -35.74
N LEU A 159 -24.24 -41.10 -36.56
CA LEU A 159 -23.08 -40.27 -36.20
C LEU A 159 -23.46 -38.81 -36.00
N LEU A 160 -24.21 -38.22 -36.95
CA LEU A 160 -24.70 -36.84 -36.87
C LEU A 160 -25.68 -36.63 -35.70
N LEU A 161 -26.42 -37.66 -35.28
CA LEU A 161 -27.27 -37.59 -34.09
C LEU A 161 -26.42 -37.47 -32.82
N LEU A 162 -25.37 -38.28 -32.69
CA LEU A 162 -24.47 -38.25 -31.54
C LEU A 162 -23.59 -36.99 -31.53
N GLU A 163 -23.02 -36.58 -32.67
CA GLU A 163 -22.28 -35.32 -32.83
C GLU A 163 -23.17 -34.11 -32.53
N GLY A 164 -24.42 -34.11 -33.01
CA GLY A 164 -25.41 -33.10 -32.66
C GLY A 164 -25.72 -33.06 -31.15
N ILE A 165 -25.86 -34.21 -30.50
CA ILE A 165 -26.08 -34.28 -29.04
C ILE A 165 -24.87 -33.75 -28.26
N GLU A 166 -23.65 -34.03 -28.72
CA GLU A 166 -22.40 -33.50 -28.14
C GLU A 166 -22.31 -31.97 -28.31
N MET A 167 -22.56 -31.46 -29.51
CA MET A 167 -22.50 -30.02 -29.82
C MET A 167 -23.58 -29.21 -29.10
N PHE A 168 -24.85 -29.62 -29.19
CA PHE A 168 -26.01 -28.82 -28.79
C PHE A 168 -26.60 -29.21 -27.43
N GLY A 169 -26.27 -30.39 -26.92
CA GLY A 169 -26.74 -30.92 -25.63
C GLY A 169 -28.02 -31.74 -25.73
N MET A 170 -28.04 -32.90 -25.08
CA MET A 170 -29.19 -33.80 -25.00
C MET A 170 -30.45 -33.06 -24.52
N GLY A 171 -31.58 -33.29 -25.19
CA GLY A 171 -32.85 -32.60 -24.95
C GLY A 171 -33.10 -31.39 -25.86
N ASN A 172 -32.06 -30.79 -26.46
CA ASN A 172 -32.23 -29.73 -27.47
C ASN A 172 -32.52 -30.31 -28.87
N TRP A 173 -33.53 -31.18 -28.95
CA TRP A 173 -33.80 -32.03 -30.12
C TRP A 173 -34.06 -31.28 -31.41
N LYS A 174 -34.44 -30.00 -31.33
CA LYS A 174 -34.70 -29.17 -32.50
C LYS A 174 -33.41 -28.79 -33.22
N ASP A 175 -32.43 -28.24 -32.49
CA ASP A 175 -31.15 -27.84 -33.09
C ASP A 175 -30.35 -29.10 -33.52
N ILE A 176 -30.46 -30.19 -32.76
CA ILE A 176 -29.94 -31.52 -33.13
C ILE A 176 -30.56 -32.01 -34.45
N ALA A 177 -31.88 -31.88 -34.62
CA ALA A 177 -32.55 -32.28 -35.86
C ALA A 177 -32.24 -31.37 -37.05
N GLU A 178 -32.03 -30.06 -36.83
CA GLU A 178 -31.55 -29.15 -37.87
C GLU A 178 -30.09 -29.49 -38.29
N HIS A 179 -29.27 -30.05 -37.39
CA HIS A 179 -27.93 -30.56 -37.68
C HIS A 179 -27.94 -31.93 -38.41
N VAL A 180 -28.74 -32.91 -37.95
CA VAL A 180 -28.96 -34.20 -38.65
C VAL A 180 -29.61 -33.96 -40.02
N ALA A 181 -30.41 -32.91 -40.15
CA ALA A 181 -31.11 -32.40 -41.35
C ALA A 181 -32.12 -33.33 -42.04
N THR A 182 -32.00 -34.66 -41.92
CA THR A 182 -32.87 -35.66 -42.59
C THR A 182 -34.05 -36.14 -41.75
N LYS A 183 -34.02 -35.90 -40.43
CA LYS A 183 -35.03 -36.35 -39.46
C LYS A 183 -35.57 -35.15 -38.67
N SER A 184 -36.81 -35.24 -38.18
CA SER A 184 -37.37 -34.21 -37.30
C SER A 184 -36.94 -34.40 -35.84
N ASP A 185 -37.06 -33.34 -35.03
CA ASP A 185 -36.87 -33.32 -33.58
C ASP A 185 -37.42 -34.57 -32.85
N LYS A 186 -38.70 -34.87 -33.04
CA LYS A 186 -39.40 -36.00 -32.42
C LYS A 186 -38.96 -37.37 -32.96
N LYS A 187 -38.30 -37.43 -34.13
CA LYS A 187 -37.66 -38.67 -34.62
C LYS A 187 -36.28 -38.83 -34.00
N CYS A 188 -35.48 -37.75 -33.90
CA CYS A 188 -34.16 -37.76 -33.25
C CYS A 188 -34.28 -38.17 -31.78
N GLU A 189 -35.18 -37.51 -31.04
CA GLU A 189 -35.52 -37.85 -29.65
C GLU A 189 -35.94 -39.31 -29.52
N LYS A 190 -37.01 -39.71 -30.21
CA LYS A 190 -37.57 -41.07 -30.08
C LYS A 190 -36.55 -42.14 -30.44
N HIS A 191 -35.73 -41.92 -31.46
CA HIS A 191 -34.68 -42.86 -31.86
C HIS A 191 -33.61 -42.98 -30.78
N TYR A 192 -33.08 -41.86 -30.28
CA TYR A 192 -32.09 -41.87 -29.21
C TYR A 192 -32.60 -42.59 -27.95
N LEU A 193 -33.80 -42.24 -27.48
CA LEU A 193 -34.43 -42.85 -26.31
C LEU A 193 -34.71 -44.36 -26.49
N THR A 194 -35.01 -44.81 -27.70
CA THR A 194 -35.28 -46.24 -27.99
C THR A 194 -34.00 -47.04 -28.17
N ALA A 195 -33.04 -46.54 -28.95
CA ALA A 195 -31.84 -47.27 -29.35
C ALA A 195 -30.70 -47.23 -28.33
N TYR A 196 -30.51 -46.10 -27.62
CA TYR A 196 -29.39 -45.91 -26.70
C TYR A 196 -29.80 -46.00 -25.22
N LEU A 197 -31.06 -45.67 -24.87
CA LEU A 197 -31.57 -45.80 -23.49
C LEU A 197 -32.49 -47.01 -23.26
N GLY A 198 -32.82 -47.78 -24.31
CA GLY A 198 -33.61 -49.02 -24.22
C GLY A 198 -35.02 -48.83 -23.64
N TRP A 199 -35.58 -47.62 -23.70
CA TRP A 199 -36.82 -47.29 -22.99
C TRP A 199 -38.06 -47.97 -23.57
N LYS A 200 -38.61 -48.89 -22.79
CA LYS A 200 -39.99 -49.38 -22.99
C LYS A 200 -40.89 -49.29 -21.76
N ASP A 201 -40.36 -49.47 -20.53
CA ASP A 201 -41.21 -49.73 -19.35
C ASP A 201 -40.79 -49.05 -18.01
N LEU A 202 -39.94 -48.01 -17.98
CA LEU A 202 -39.32 -47.52 -16.71
C LEU A 202 -39.37 -46.00 -16.38
N VAL A 203 -40.42 -45.27 -16.75
CA VAL A 203 -40.70 -43.94 -16.15
C VAL A 203 -42.21 -43.74 -15.87
N PRO A 204 -42.63 -43.48 -14.61
CA PRO A 204 -44.01 -43.09 -14.29
C PRO A 204 -44.38 -41.73 -14.92
N ARG A 205 -45.62 -41.59 -15.40
CA ARG A 205 -46.10 -40.37 -16.07
C ARG A 205 -46.13 -39.18 -15.10
N PHE A 206 -45.60 -38.04 -15.52
CA PHE A 206 -45.72 -36.78 -14.77
C PHE A 206 -47.17 -36.29 -14.74
N ILE A 207 -47.55 -35.67 -13.62
CA ILE A 207 -48.87 -35.05 -13.42
C ILE A 207 -48.90 -33.72 -14.19
N GLY A 208 -49.81 -33.60 -15.17
CA GLY A 208 -50.02 -32.37 -15.94
C GLY A 208 -50.98 -32.57 -17.11
N ASP A 209 -50.69 -33.53 -17.99
CA ASP A 209 -51.47 -33.77 -19.21
C ASP A 209 -52.65 -34.73 -19.00
N THR A 210 -53.77 -34.20 -18.50
CA THR A 210 -55.12 -34.67 -18.85
C THR A 210 -56.08 -33.50 -18.99
N ILE A 211 -56.10 -32.89 -20.17
CA ILE A 211 -57.32 -32.26 -20.69
C ILE A 211 -57.74 -33.10 -21.89
N GLU A 212 -58.74 -33.96 -21.68
CA GLU A 212 -59.63 -34.36 -22.77
C GLU A 212 -60.72 -33.30 -22.90
N GLU A 213 -61.00 -32.86 -24.12
CA GLU A 213 -61.98 -31.80 -24.38
C GLU A 213 -63.42 -32.32 -24.22
N SER A 214 -64.16 -31.89 -23.20
CA SER A 214 -65.62 -31.74 -23.34
C SER A 214 -66.34 -30.92 -22.25
N LYS A 215 -67.02 -29.87 -22.72
CA LYS A 215 -68.33 -29.33 -22.29
C LYS A 215 -68.44 -28.43 -21.05
N GLU A 216 -68.95 -27.24 -21.33
CA GLU A 216 -69.62 -26.33 -20.41
C GLU A 216 -70.99 -26.87 -19.94
N GLU A 217 -71.50 -26.40 -18.79
CA GLU A 217 -72.78 -25.66 -18.64
C GLU A 217 -73.03 -25.27 -17.15
N GLU A 218 -74.07 -24.46 -16.89
CA GLU A 218 -74.58 -24.03 -15.56
C GLU A 218 -73.55 -23.43 -14.57
N ILE A 219 -73.19 -22.14 -14.59
CA ILE A 219 -74.00 -20.89 -14.45
C ILE A 219 -74.64 -20.69 -13.06
N LYS A 220 -74.08 -19.71 -12.32
CA LYS A 220 -74.72 -18.69 -11.44
C LYS A 220 -76.12 -19.07 -10.88
N GLU A 221 -76.33 -19.05 -9.57
CA GLU A 221 -76.37 -17.82 -8.78
C GLU A 221 -76.11 -18.12 -7.30
N ASP A 222 -75.06 -17.52 -6.71
CA ASP A 222 -75.15 -17.05 -5.33
C ASP A 222 -74.11 -15.96 -5.00
N GLU A 223 -74.48 -15.10 -4.05
CA GLU A 223 -73.63 -14.18 -3.27
C GLU A 223 -72.60 -13.30 -4.02
N GLN A 224 -73.10 -12.42 -4.90
CA GLN A 224 -72.48 -11.09 -5.07
C GLN A 224 -72.64 -10.23 -3.79
N MET A 225 -71.87 -10.54 -2.74
CA MET A 225 -71.65 -9.62 -1.61
C MET A 225 -70.23 -9.77 -1.03
N THR A 226 -69.73 -8.68 -0.43
CA THR A 226 -68.44 -8.60 0.30
C THR A 226 -67.14 -8.64 -0.51
N THR A 227 -67.18 -8.15 -1.76
CA THR A 227 -66.08 -7.30 -2.23
C THR A 227 -65.94 -6.10 -1.29
N GLU A 228 -65.04 -6.18 -0.30
CA GLU A 228 -64.36 -5.03 0.34
C GLU A 228 -63.32 -5.41 1.42
N GLN A 229 -63.30 -6.65 1.94
CA GLN A 229 -62.47 -7.02 3.12
C GLN A 229 -61.39 -8.11 2.89
N LYS A 230 -61.04 -8.46 1.65
CA LYS A 230 -59.93 -9.40 1.35
C LYS A 230 -58.77 -8.82 0.53
N ALA A 231 -58.75 -7.50 0.33
CA ALA A 231 -57.59 -6.80 -0.22
C ALA A 231 -56.89 -6.03 0.91
N VAL A 232 -55.75 -6.55 1.41
CA VAL A 232 -54.63 -5.78 2.00
C VAL A 232 -53.43 -6.68 2.38
N GLU A 233 -53.66 -7.91 2.87
CA GLU A 233 -52.65 -8.59 3.72
C GLU A 233 -51.90 -9.81 3.12
N MET A 234 -52.09 -10.16 1.84
CA MET A 234 -51.36 -11.25 1.16
C MET A 234 -50.75 -10.83 -0.18
N ASN A 235 -50.04 -9.69 -0.21
CA ASN A 235 -49.41 -9.25 -1.44
C ASN A 235 -48.11 -8.43 -1.21
N THR A 236 -46.97 -9.11 -1.07
CA THR A 236 -45.67 -8.73 -1.68
C THR A 236 -44.58 -9.78 -1.40
N VAL A 237 -43.71 -10.00 -2.40
CA VAL A 237 -42.52 -10.89 -2.45
C VAL A 237 -42.79 -12.35 -2.84
N SER A 238 -42.88 -12.61 -4.17
CA SER A 238 -42.20 -13.74 -4.86
C SER A 238 -42.51 -13.89 -6.37
N ASP A 239 -42.89 -12.83 -7.11
CA ASP A 239 -43.07 -12.94 -8.58
C ASP A 239 -42.72 -11.65 -9.35
N THR A 240 -41.42 -11.40 -9.58
CA THR A 240 -40.97 -10.22 -10.37
C THR A 240 -39.60 -10.41 -11.06
N VAL A 241 -39.26 -11.63 -11.49
CA VAL A 241 -38.02 -11.88 -12.27
C VAL A 241 -38.35 -12.63 -13.58
N VAL A 242 -38.26 -11.89 -14.69
CA VAL A 242 -38.38 -12.34 -16.09
C VAL A 242 -39.76 -12.87 -16.55
N ARG A 243 -40.71 -11.93 -16.70
CA ARG A 243 -41.49 -11.80 -17.95
C ARG A 243 -41.33 -10.39 -18.54
N GLY A 244 -40.11 -10.11 -19.01
CA GLY A 244 -39.76 -8.93 -19.81
C GLY A 244 -39.53 -9.29 -21.28
N GLU A 245 -39.61 -8.31 -22.17
CA GLU A 245 -39.68 -8.53 -23.62
C GLU A 245 -38.39 -9.08 -24.27
N ARG A 246 -38.56 -9.71 -25.44
CA ARG A 246 -37.55 -10.50 -26.15
C ARG A 246 -36.24 -9.74 -26.41
N SER A 247 -35.17 -10.15 -25.72
CA SER A 247 -33.79 -10.03 -26.17
C SER A 247 -33.23 -11.43 -26.41
N GLY A 248 -32.48 -11.64 -27.51
CA GLY A 248 -31.91 -12.95 -27.83
C GLY A 248 -30.77 -13.37 -26.89
N PRO A 249 -30.34 -14.66 -26.91
CA PRO A 249 -29.40 -15.22 -25.94
C PRO A 249 -28.06 -14.48 -25.78
N SER A 250 -27.63 -13.76 -26.82
CA SER A 250 -26.34 -13.06 -26.96
C SER A 250 -26.13 -11.83 -26.02
N GLN A 251 -26.84 -11.73 -24.89
CA GLN A 251 -26.70 -10.60 -23.95
C GLN A 251 -26.43 -10.97 -22.50
N LEU A 252 -26.45 -12.24 -22.13
CA LEU A 252 -25.84 -12.69 -20.88
C LEU A 252 -24.32 -12.67 -21.02
N ALA A 253 -23.60 -12.48 -19.91
CA ALA A 253 -22.14 -12.32 -19.90
C ALA A 253 -21.38 -13.67 -20.12
N GLY A 254 -21.58 -14.28 -21.29
CA GLY A 254 -21.03 -15.59 -21.65
C GLY A 254 -21.62 -16.74 -20.84
N TYR A 255 -22.91 -16.69 -20.50
CA TYR A 255 -23.62 -17.72 -19.75
C TYR A 255 -24.75 -18.32 -20.58
N MET A 256 -24.79 -19.65 -20.70
CA MET A 256 -25.71 -20.43 -21.52
C MET A 256 -26.89 -20.96 -20.67
N PRO A 257 -28.08 -20.32 -20.66
CA PRO A 257 -29.10 -20.62 -19.64
C PRO A 257 -29.68 -22.03 -19.71
N LEU A 258 -29.69 -22.65 -20.90
CA LEU A 258 -30.21 -24.00 -21.12
C LEU A 258 -29.19 -25.10 -20.77
N ARG A 259 -27.89 -24.78 -20.74
CA ARG A 259 -26.81 -25.67 -20.31
C ARG A 259 -26.49 -25.49 -18.82
N GLY A 260 -26.70 -24.29 -18.28
CA GLY A 260 -26.33 -23.92 -16.92
C GLY A 260 -24.86 -23.50 -16.77
N ASP A 261 -24.12 -23.35 -17.88
CA ASP A 261 -22.67 -23.17 -17.90
C ASP A 261 -22.22 -21.84 -18.52
N PHE A 262 -20.97 -21.46 -18.28
CA PHE A 262 -20.32 -20.34 -18.97
C PHE A 262 -19.57 -20.81 -20.23
N ASP A 263 -19.52 -19.97 -21.27
CA ASP A 263 -18.78 -20.20 -22.52
C ASP A 263 -17.26 -20.41 -22.27
N VAL A 264 -16.75 -19.81 -21.20
CA VAL A 264 -15.41 -20.04 -20.65
C VAL A 264 -15.56 -20.12 -19.13
N GLU A 265 -15.25 -21.28 -18.56
CA GLU A 265 -15.46 -21.52 -17.13
C GLU A 265 -14.32 -20.97 -16.26
N TYR A 266 -14.60 -20.82 -14.95
CA TYR A 266 -13.57 -20.37 -14.01
C TYR A 266 -12.49 -21.45 -13.83
N ASP A 267 -11.22 -21.10 -14.08
CA ASP A 267 -10.06 -21.99 -13.99
C ASP A 267 -10.16 -23.15 -15.01
N ASN A 268 -10.35 -22.80 -16.29
CA ASN A 268 -10.53 -23.69 -17.46
C ASN A 268 -9.26 -24.47 -17.87
N GLU A 269 -8.10 -24.11 -17.32
CA GLU A 269 -6.83 -24.83 -17.54
C GLU A 269 -6.70 -26.06 -16.63
N ALA A 270 -7.63 -26.24 -15.67
CA ALA A 270 -7.60 -27.33 -14.70
C ALA A 270 -7.80 -28.70 -15.36
N GLU A 271 -8.63 -28.76 -16.39
CA GLU A 271 -8.94 -29.92 -17.21
C GLU A 271 -7.71 -30.44 -17.96
N MET A 272 -6.84 -29.54 -18.45
CA MET A 272 -5.63 -29.91 -19.21
C MET A 272 -4.64 -30.74 -18.38
N ILE A 273 -4.63 -30.58 -17.05
CA ILE A 273 -3.75 -31.33 -16.14
C ILE A 273 -4.27 -32.78 -15.95
N LEU A 274 -5.55 -33.04 -16.23
CA LEU A 274 -6.15 -34.37 -16.20
C LEU A 274 -6.24 -35.03 -17.58
N ALA A 275 -6.21 -34.26 -18.67
CA ALA A 275 -6.42 -34.75 -20.04
C ALA A 275 -5.45 -35.88 -20.43
N ASP A 276 -4.18 -35.77 -20.04
CA ASP A 276 -3.13 -36.77 -20.30
C ASP A 276 -2.87 -37.72 -19.09
N MET A 277 -3.77 -37.77 -18.10
CA MET A 277 -3.55 -38.53 -16.85
C MET A 277 -4.14 -39.94 -16.87
N GLU A 278 -3.30 -40.93 -17.17
CA GLU A 278 -3.64 -42.35 -17.07
C GLU A 278 -3.09 -43.01 -15.79
N PHE A 279 -3.82 -44.01 -15.27
CA PHE A 279 -3.36 -44.92 -14.22
C PHE A 279 -2.97 -46.27 -14.83
N SER A 280 -1.74 -46.74 -14.56
CA SER A 280 -1.33 -48.11 -14.89
C SER A 280 -1.38 -49.00 -13.64
N ASP A 281 -1.65 -50.29 -13.84
CA ASP A 281 -1.40 -51.33 -12.82
C ASP A 281 0.11 -51.54 -12.57
N THR A 282 0.97 -50.93 -13.38
CA THR A 282 2.43 -50.85 -13.16
C THR A 282 2.91 -49.54 -12.52
N ASP A 283 2.00 -48.59 -12.23
CA ASP A 283 2.35 -47.33 -11.55
C ASP A 283 3.07 -47.59 -10.22
N HIS A 284 4.18 -46.89 -9.97
CA HIS A 284 4.83 -46.96 -8.66
C HIS A 284 3.89 -46.37 -7.57
N PRO A 285 3.82 -46.91 -6.34
CA PRO A 285 2.86 -46.44 -5.33
C PRO A 285 2.90 -44.92 -5.05
N ALA A 286 4.08 -44.31 -5.09
CA ALA A 286 4.24 -42.85 -4.93
C ALA A 286 3.72 -42.05 -6.15
N GLU A 287 3.79 -42.60 -7.36
CA GLU A 287 3.22 -42.00 -8.57
C GLU A 287 1.69 -42.09 -8.54
N ARG A 288 1.16 -43.24 -8.12
CA ARG A 288 -0.27 -43.45 -7.92
C ARG A 288 -0.84 -42.52 -6.84
N GLU A 289 -0.11 -42.28 -5.75
CA GLU A 289 -0.48 -41.24 -4.77
C GLU A 289 -0.48 -39.84 -5.40
N LEU A 290 0.57 -39.47 -6.16
CA LEU A 290 0.64 -38.16 -6.81
C LEU A 290 -0.54 -37.91 -7.76
N LYS A 291 -0.90 -38.88 -8.62
CA LYS A 291 -2.08 -38.82 -9.49
C LYS A 291 -3.37 -38.61 -8.68
N LEU A 292 -3.54 -39.32 -7.56
CA LEU A 292 -4.68 -39.14 -6.66
C LEU A 292 -4.72 -37.73 -6.01
N LYS A 293 -3.58 -37.13 -5.65
CA LYS A 293 -3.54 -35.74 -5.15
C LYS A 293 -3.99 -34.73 -6.21
N VAL A 294 -3.61 -34.91 -7.47
CA VAL A 294 -4.04 -34.01 -8.57
C VAL A 294 -5.55 -34.07 -8.77
N ILE A 295 -6.17 -35.25 -8.72
CA ILE A 295 -7.64 -35.40 -8.79
C ILE A 295 -8.33 -34.74 -7.58
N GLN A 296 -7.75 -34.84 -6.38
CA GLN A 296 -8.26 -34.13 -5.20
C GLN A 296 -8.22 -32.60 -5.39
N ILE A 297 -7.17 -32.06 -6.00
CA ILE A 297 -7.05 -30.63 -6.33
C ILE A 297 -8.09 -30.21 -7.37
N TYR A 298 -8.31 -31.01 -8.42
CA TYR A 298 -9.33 -30.72 -9.45
C TYR A 298 -10.74 -30.66 -8.86
N ASN A 299 -11.12 -31.63 -8.02
CA ASN A 299 -12.44 -31.64 -7.37
C ASN A 299 -12.66 -30.40 -6.47
N GLN A 300 -11.62 -29.88 -5.83
CA GLN A 300 -11.68 -28.61 -5.09
C GLN A 300 -11.84 -27.37 -5.99
N LYS A 301 -11.31 -27.40 -7.22
CA LYS A 301 -11.54 -26.34 -8.22
C LYS A 301 -12.99 -26.36 -8.71
N LEU A 302 -13.50 -27.54 -9.07
CA LEU A 302 -14.88 -27.72 -9.57
C LEU A 302 -15.94 -27.24 -8.55
N ALA A 303 -15.76 -27.55 -7.26
CA ALA A 303 -16.63 -27.05 -6.20
C ALA A 303 -16.67 -25.51 -6.14
N LYS A 304 -15.51 -24.85 -6.25
CA LYS A 304 -15.39 -23.37 -6.26
C LYS A 304 -15.99 -22.74 -7.53
N ARG A 305 -15.94 -23.45 -8.66
CA ARG A 305 -16.59 -23.05 -9.92
C ARG A 305 -18.11 -23.01 -9.76
N MET A 306 -18.70 -24.03 -9.16
CA MET A 306 -20.14 -24.08 -8.85
C MET A 306 -20.59 -23.02 -7.82
N GLU A 307 -19.81 -22.79 -6.76
CA GLU A 307 -20.06 -21.72 -5.75
C GLU A 307 -20.14 -20.33 -6.44
N ARG A 308 -19.20 -20.03 -7.35
CA ARG A 308 -19.17 -18.78 -8.12
C ARG A 308 -20.34 -18.63 -9.10
N LYS A 309 -20.67 -19.70 -9.84
CA LYS A 309 -21.78 -19.73 -10.80
C LYS A 309 -23.11 -19.42 -10.12
N LYS A 310 -23.40 -20.13 -9.02
CA LYS A 310 -24.60 -19.91 -8.21
C LYS A 310 -24.72 -18.44 -7.76
N PHE A 311 -23.64 -17.88 -7.21
CA PHE A 311 -23.57 -16.48 -6.76
C PHE A 311 -23.89 -15.44 -7.86
N VAL A 312 -23.43 -15.66 -9.09
CA VAL A 312 -23.69 -14.75 -10.23
C VAL A 312 -25.16 -14.79 -10.67
N VAL A 313 -25.77 -15.98 -10.67
CA VAL A 313 -27.17 -16.20 -11.04
C VAL A 313 -28.12 -15.62 -9.99
N GLU A 314 -27.95 -15.97 -8.71
CA GLU A 314 -28.83 -15.55 -7.60
C GLU A 314 -28.87 -14.03 -7.41
N ARG A 315 -27.80 -13.32 -7.79
CA ARG A 315 -27.72 -11.85 -7.69
C ARG A 315 -28.02 -11.12 -9.00
N GLY A 316 -28.54 -11.82 -10.02
CA GLY A 316 -28.96 -11.21 -11.29
C GLY A 316 -27.83 -10.58 -12.12
N LEU A 317 -26.56 -10.83 -11.78
CA LEU A 317 -25.38 -10.14 -12.31
C LEU A 317 -25.08 -10.44 -13.79
N LEU A 318 -25.93 -11.25 -14.43
CA LEU A 318 -25.87 -11.69 -15.82
C LEU A 318 -26.12 -10.54 -16.82
N ASP A 319 -27.01 -9.57 -16.49
CA ASP A 319 -27.16 -8.33 -17.29
C ASP A 319 -26.27 -7.22 -16.74
N TYR A 320 -25.03 -7.21 -17.23
CA TYR A 320 -24.04 -6.19 -16.92
C TYR A 320 -24.41 -4.77 -17.40
N LYS A 321 -25.25 -4.63 -18.44
CA LYS A 321 -25.63 -3.32 -19.00
C LYS A 321 -26.66 -2.62 -18.13
N LEU A 322 -27.67 -3.35 -17.65
CA LEU A 322 -28.67 -2.85 -16.72
C LEU A 322 -28.00 -2.38 -15.42
N HIS A 323 -27.09 -3.18 -14.87
CA HIS A 323 -26.29 -2.83 -13.70
C HIS A 323 -25.45 -1.56 -13.91
N GLN A 324 -24.72 -1.44 -15.03
CA GLN A 324 -23.98 -0.21 -15.34
C GLN A 324 -24.89 1.02 -15.44
N HIS A 325 -26.09 0.89 -16.01
CA HIS A 325 -27.02 1.99 -16.17
C HIS A 325 -27.58 2.47 -14.82
N THR A 326 -27.95 1.55 -13.93
CA THR A 326 -28.41 1.86 -12.56
C THR A 326 -27.30 2.52 -11.74
N GLU A 327 -26.08 1.99 -11.78
CA GLU A 327 -24.93 2.58 -11.07
C GLU A 327 -24.60 4.00 -11.57
N ARG A 328 -24.69 4.26 -12.87
CA ARG A 328 -24.43 5.60 -13.45
C ARG A 328 -25.42 6.68 -13.02
N LYS A 329 -26.63 6.31 -12.55
CA LYS A 329 -27.65 7.27 -12.05
C LYS A 329 -27.38 7.74 -10.63
N ARG A 330 -26.55 7.04 -9.85
CA ARG A 330 -26.28 7.37 -8.44
C ARG A 330 -25.22 8.50 -8.32
N PRO A 331 -25.31 9.37 -7.29
CA PRO A 331 -24.27 10.36 -6.97
C PRO A 331 -22.87 9.72 -6.81
N LYS A 332 -21.81 10.50 -7.07
CA LYS A 332 -20.42 10.03 -6.96
C LYS A 332 -20.13 9.40 -5.58
N GLU A 333 -20.51 10.08 -4.50
CA GLU A 333 -20.32 9.64 -3.12
C GLU A 333 -21.01 8.28 -2.86
N GLU A 334 -22.23 8.09 -3.35
CA GLU A 334 -22.97 6.82 -3.21
C GLU A 334 -22.34 5.69 -4.03
N ARG A 335 -21.81 6.00 -5.23
CA ARG A 335 -21.09 5.04 -6.07
C ARG A 335 -19.75 4.61 -5.46
N GLU A 336 -19.06 5.52 -4.77
CA GLU A 336 -17.81 5.21 -4.07
C GLU A 336 -18.07 4.34 -2.84
N LEU A 337 -19.14 4.63 -2.07
CA LEU A 337 -19.63 3.77 -1.00
C LEU A 337 -20.02 2.37 -1.51
N LEU A 338 -20.79 2.30 -2.60
CA LEU A 338 -21.19 1.04 -3.26
C LEU A 338 -19.99 0.23 -3.75
N ALA A 339 -18.96 0.87 -4.30
CA ALA A 339 -17.74 0.19 -4.70
C ALA A 339 -16.98 -0.41 -3.50
N GLN A 340 -16.99 0.27 -2.35
CA GLN A 340 -16.41 -0.25 -1.11
C GLN A 340 -17.23 -1.41 -0.53
N VAL A 341 -18.56 -1.34 -0.54
CA VAL A 341 -19.41 -2.38 0.09
C VAL A 341 -19.85 -3.52 -0.82
N ARG A 342 -19.63 -3.44 -2.14
CA ARG A 342 -19.94 -4.54 -3.08
C ARG A 342 -19.42 -5.93 -2.65
N PRO A 343 -18.25 -6.09 -2.01
CA PRO A 343 -17.79 -7.42 -1.60
C PRO A 343 -18.60 -8.07 -0.48
N PHE A 344 -19.39 -7.31 0.29
CA PHE A 344 -20.26 -7.87 1.34
C PHE A 344 -21.31 -8.83 0.81
N ALA A 345 -21.71 -8.65 -0.46
CA ALA A 345 -22.67 -9.49 -1.17
C ALA A 345 -22.36 -11.00 -1.07
N ARG A 346 -21.08 -11.37 -0.90
CA ARG A 346 -20.60 -12.77 -0.78
C ARG A 346 -20.99 -13.49 0.52
N PHE A 347 -21.55 -12.78 1.50
CA PHE A 347 -21.83 -13.29 2.86
C PHE A 347 -23.20 -12.87 3.40
N GLN A 348 -24.07 -12.40 2.51
CA GLN A 348 -25.42 -11.93 2.78
C GLN A 348 -26.35 -12.50 1.70
N THR A 349 -27.64 -12.65 1.97
CA THR A 349 -28.63 -12.91 0.90
C THR A 349 -28.73 -11.70 -0.05
N PRO A 350 -29.36 -11.82 -1.24
CA PRO A 350 -29.63 -10.68 -2.11
C PRO A 350 -30.29 -9.52 -1.36
N GLU A 351 -31.35 -9.84 -0.59
CA GLU A 351 -32.23 -8.91 0.11
C GLU A 351 -31.53 -8.24 1.31
N GLU A 352 -30.80 -9.03 2.11
CA GLU A 352 -29.98 -8.51 3.22
C GLU A 352 -28.94 -7.50 2.73
N HIS A 353 -28.32 -7.77 1.58
CA HIS A 353 -27.29 -6.90 1.01
C HIS A 353 -27.88 -5.59 0.48
N GLU A 354 -29.04 -5.62 -0.17
CA GLU A 354 -29.71 -4.41 -0.66
C GLU A 354 -30.20 -3.54 0.51
N SER A 355 -30.80 -4.13 1.54
CA SER A 355 -31.22 -3.43 2.76
C SER A 355 -30.03 -2.77 3.48
N PHE A 356 -28.92 -3.51 3.61
CA PHE A 356 -27.67 -2.99 4.19
C PHE A 356 -27.12 -1.78 3.40
N VAL A 357 -27.08 -1.88 2.07
CA VAL A 357 -26.65 -0.81 1.16
C VAL A 357 -27.52 0.45 1.30
N GLU A 358 -28.84 0.29 1.34
CA GLU A 358 -29.77 1.42 1.47
C GLU A 358 -29.67 2.08 2.86
N GLY A 359 -29.50 1.29 3.92
CA GLY A 359 -29.27 1.80 5.28
C GLY A 359 -28.01 2.68 5.37
N LEU A 360 -26.89 2.25 4.78
CA LEU A 360 -25.65 3.04 4.75
C LEU A 360 -25.78 4.33 3.92
N ILE A 361 -26.42 4.27 2.75
CA ILE A 361 -26.67 5.46 1.92
C ILE A 361 -27.55 6.46 2.67
N THR A 362 -28.58 5.98 3.37
CA THR A 362 -29.48 6.80 4.19
C THR A 362 -28.73 7.45 5.37
N ALA A 363 -27.91 6.68 6.09
CA ALA A 363 -27.06 7.20 7.16
C ALA A 363 -26.07 8.27 6.65
N MET A 364 -25.45 8.07 5.48
CA MET A 364 -24.55 9.06 4.86
C MET A 364 -25.28 10.36 4.50
N ARG A 365 -26.47 10.27 3.90
CA ARG A 365 -27.33 11.44 3.61
C ARG A 365 -27.72 12.21 4.88
N LEU A 366 -28.07 11.49 5.96
CA LEU A 366 -28.40 12.09 7.26
C LEU A 366 -27.19 12.77 7.91
N LYS A 367 -25.99 12.16 7.91
CA LYS A 367 -24.75 12.78 8.40
C LYS A 367 -24.47 14.12 7.68
N LYS A 368 -24.68 14.17 6.36
CA LYS A 368 -24.50 15.39 5.54
C LYS A 368 -25.49 16.49 5.91
N GLN A 369 -26.77 16.14 6.14
CA GLN A 369 -27.79 17.08 6.62
C GLN A 369 -27.48 17.62 8.03
N ILE A 370 -27.02 16.77 8.95
CA ILE A 370 -26.65 17.19 10.31
C ILE A 370 -25.48 18.20 10.29
N LEU A 371 -24.45 17.96 9.48
CA LEU A 371 -23.32 18.88 9.32
C LEU A 371 -23.75 20.23 8.72
N LEU A 372 -24.66 20.22 7.74
CA LEU A 372 -25.22 21.44 7.14
C LEU A 372 -26.04 22.26 8.16
N LEU A 373 -26.87 21.60 8.97
CA LEU A 373 -27.61 22.24 10.07
C LEU A 373 -26.67 22.77 11.17
N GLN A 374 -25.49 22.17 11.36
CA GLN A 374 -24.44 22.69 12.23
C GLN A 374 -23.71 23.90 11.63
N GLU A 375 -23.44 23.92 10.31
CA GLU A 375 -22.91 25.10 9.60
C GLU A 375 -23.86 26.29 9.78
N TYR A 376 -25.16 26.10 9.54
CA TYR A 376 -26.18 27.13 9.73
C TYR A 376 -26.16 27.69 11.15
N ARG A 377 -26.25 26.82 12.18
CA ARG A 377 -26.21 27.24 13.59
C ARG A 377 -24.94 28.00 13.95
N LYS A 378 -23.77 27.57 13.43
CA LYS A 378 -22.48 28.25 13.65
C LYS A 378 -22.45 29.65 13.02
N ASN A 379 -23.09 29.84 11.87
CA ASN A 379 -23.22 31.12 11.19
C ASN A 379 -24.42 31.96 11.69
N GLY A 380 -25.04 31.58 12.82
CA GLY A 380 -26.11 32.35 13.46
C GLY A 380 -27.51 32.14 12.88
N VAL A 381 -27.66 31.31 11.85
CA VAL A 381 -28.94 30.91 11.23
C VAL A 381 -29.71 30.00 12.21
N LYS A 382 -30.96 30.37 12.50
CA LYS A 382 -31.81 29.73 13.52
C LYS A 382 -33.07 29.09 12.96
N THR A 383 -33.52 29.50 11.78
CA THR A 383 -34.70 28.91 11.10
C THR A 383 -34.35 28.37 9.70
N LEU A 384 -35.19 27.48 9.17
CA LEU A 384 -35.01 26.95 7.81
C LEU A 384 -35.22 28.02 6.73
N ALA A 385 -36.08 29.02 6.97
CA ALA A 385 -36.24 30.16 6.06
C ALA A 385 -34.98 31.06 6.02
N GLU A 386 -34.34 31.29 7.16
CA GLU A 386 -33.02 31.94 7.20
C GLU A 386 -31.95 31.09 6.49
N ALA A 387 -32.04 29.76 6.57
CA ALA A 387 -31.12 28.86 5.88
C ALA A 387 -31.26 28.94 4.37
N GLU A 388 -32.48 28.95 3.82
CA GLU A 388 -32.73 29.15 2.38
C GLU A 388 -32.18 30.50 1.88
N LEU A 389 -32.34 31.57 2.67
CA LEU A 389 -31.77 32.89 2.37
C LEU A 389 -30.23 32.91 2.46
N TYR A 390 -29.66 32.26 3.48
CA TYR A 390 -28.21 32.10 3.62
C TYR A 390 -27.62 31.33 2.43
N ASP A 391 -28.26 30.24 2.01
CA ASP A 391 -27.84 29.40 0.88
C ASP A 391 -27.99 30.13 -0.46
N ALA A 392 -29.07 30.92 -0.63
CA ALA A 392 -29.26 31.77 -1.81
C ALA A 392 -28.17 32.84 -1.91
N GLU A 393 -27.88 33.54 -0.80
CA GLU A 393 -26.84 34.57 -0.78
C GLU A 393 -25.42 33.98 -0.80
N LYS A 394 -25.21 32.74 -0.33
CA LYS A 394 -23.96 31.97 -0.47
C LYS A 394 -23.71 31.61 -1.93
N LYS A 395 -24.69 30.98 -2.60
CA LYS A 395 -24.65 30.67 -4.05
C LYS A 395 -24.51 31.94 -4.90
N LYS A 396 -25.14 33.05 -4.51
CA LYS A 396 -24.98 34.35 -5.16
C LYS A 396 -23.56 34.89 -5.03
N ARG A 397 -22.96 34.89 -3.83
CA ARG A 397 -21.55 35.26 -3.62
C ARG A 397 -20.58 34.37 -4.40
N GLU A 398 -20.82 33.05 -4.44
CA GLU A 398 -20.05 32.10 -5.24
C GLU A 398 -20.18 32.36 -6.76
N LEU A 399 -21.39 32.67 -7.23
CA LEU A 399 -21.66 33.02 -8.63
C LEU A 399 -21.07 34.38 -9.02
N ASP A 400 -21.18 35.40 -8.15
CA ASP A 400 -20.60 36.73 -8.35
C ASP A 400 -19.07 36.64 -8.39
N GLN A 401 -18.44 35.82 -7.53
CA GLN A 401 -17.01 35.51 -7.59
C GLN A 401 -16.63 34.76 -8.88
N ALA A 402 -17.44 33.82 -9.36
CA ALA A 402 -17.20 33.12 -10.62
C ALA A 402 -17.33 34.04 -11.84
N ILE A 403 -18.33 34.93 -11.85
CA ILE A 403 -18.54 35.95 -12.88
C ILE A 403 -17.39 36.98 -12.85
N GLN A 404 -16.90 37.35 -11.66
CA GLN A 404 -15.75 38.22 -11.51
C GLN A 404 -14.48 37.55 -12.06
N LYS A 405 -14.17 36.29 -11.67
CA LYS A 405 -13.09 35.49 -12.27
C LYS A 405 -13.18 35.43 -13.79
N GLN A 406 -14.38 35.26 -14.36
CA GLN A 406 -14.58 35.26 -15.82
C GLN A 406 -14.38 36.65 -16.46
N ARG A 407 -14.80 37.73 -15.81
CA ARG A 407 -14.56 39.10 -16.28
C ARG A 407 -13.09 39.48 -16.28
N ASP A 408 -12.38 39.15 -15.20
CA ASP A 408 -10.94 39.42 -15.09
C ASP A 408 -10.14 38.60 -16.11
N SER A 409 -10.54 37.33 -16.33
CA SER A 409 -10.01 36.48 -17.41
C SER A 409 -10.31 37.01 -18.82
N ALA A 410 -11.41 37.74 -19.00
CA ALA A 410 -11.79 38.33 -20.28
C ALA A 410 -11.12 39.69 -20.54
N SER A 411 -10.89 40.50 -19.50
CA SER A 411 -10.24 41.81 -19.61
C SER A 411 -8.79 41.68 -20.09
N TYR A 412 -8.07 40.68 -19.57
CA TYR A 412 -6.69 40.38 -19.97
C TYR A 412 -6.52 40.07 -21.48
N LEU A 413 -7.59 39.65 -22.17
CA LEU A 413 -7.58 39.37 -23.60
C LEU A 413 -7.92 40.58 -24.48
N TYR A 414 -8.34 41.71 -23.92
CA TYR A 414 -8.71 42.92 -24.68
C TYR A 414 -7.68 44.07 -24.56
N GLU A 415 -6.87 44.10 -23.51
CA GLU A 415 -5.81 45.11 -23.32
C GLU A 415 -4.66 44.96 -24.35
N SER A 416 -4.37 43.71 -24.76
CA SER A 416 -3.21 43.33 -25.60
C SER A 416 -3.34 43.69 -27.09
N GLY A 417 -4.10 44.73 -27.45
CA GLY A 417 -4.61 44.93 -28.82
C GLY A 417 -4.64 46.37 -29.35
N ARG A 418 -3.87 47.33 -28.80
CA ARG A 418 -4.03 48.75 -29.20
C ARG A 418 -2.80 49.68 -29.19
N THR A 419 -1.80 49.35 -30.00
CA THR A 419 -0.81 50.32 -30.56
C THR A 419 -0.54 49.95 -32.02
N THR A 420 -0.42 50.83 -33.02
CA THR A 420 -0.56 52.30 -33.12
C THR A 420 -1.24 52.69 -34.44
N SER A 421 -2.06 53.75 -34.47
CA SER A 421 -2.27 54.54 -35.70
C SER A 421 -2.70 55.98 -35.39
N SER A 422 -2.34 56.91 -36.27
CA SER A 422 -2.44 58.36 -36.09
C SER A 422 -3.88 58.89 -36.02
N ARG A 423 -4.03 60.01 -35.31
CA ARG A 423 -5.03 61.09 -35.47
C ARG A 423 -6.18 60.82 -36.47
N ASP A 424 -7.41 60.67 -35.94
CA ASP A 424 -8.52 61.57 -36.33
C ASP A 424 -9.81 61.36 -35.51
N ARG A 425 -10.05 62.26 -34.55
CA ARG A 425 -11.35 62.93 -34.27
C ARG A 425 -11.30 63.77 -32.98
N ALA A 426 -11.04 65.06 -33.17
CA ALA A 426 -11.65 66.07 -32.31
C ALA A 426 -13.15 66.18 -32.66
N ASN A 427 -13.95 66.71 -31.71
CA ASN A 427 -15.43 66.75 -31.74
C ASN A 427 -16.03 65.33 -31.64
N ARG A 428 -16.95 65.03 -30.70
CA ARG A 428 -18.07 65.87 -30.22
C ARG A 428 -18.56 65.38 -28.84
N TRP A 429 -18.04 65.93 -27.75
CA TRP A 429 -18.59 65.77 -26.40
C TRP A 429 -18.98 67.15 -25.83
N GLN A 430 -19.98 67.75 -26.45
CA GLN A 430 -20.75 68.90 -25.96
C GLN A 430 -22.22 68.67 -26.33
N ASN A 431 -23.12 69.23 -25.50
CA ASN A 431 -24.53 68.88 -25.33
C ASN A 431 -24.73 67.53 -24.59
N ARG A 432 -25.19 67.50 -23.33
CA ARG A 432 -26.48 67.98 -22.73
C ARG A 432 -27.48 66.82 -22.75
N GLU A 433 -27.71 66.11 -21.64
CA GLU A 433 -28.54 66.47 -20.46
C GLU A 433 -30.05 66.59 -20.75
N GLN A 434 -30.86 65.99 -19.86
CA GLN A 434 -32.34 66.07 -19.76
C GLN A 434 -33.09 65.45 -20.97
N GLY A 435 -34.16 64.68 -20.84
CA GLY A 435 -34.96 64.15 -19.71
C GLY A 435 -36.06 63.24 -20.33
N ASP A 436 -37.19 62.86 -19.72
CA ASP A 436 -37.64 62.81 -18.32
C ASP A 436 -38.91 61.89 -18.23
N SER A 437 -39.18 61.32 -17.05
CA SER A 437 -40.46 60.82 -16.48
C SER A 437 -41.48 59.89 -17.24
N ALA A 438 -42.03 58.94 -16.46
CA ALA A 438 -43.35 58.26 -16.56
C ALA A 438 -43.63 57.30 -17.78
N ASN A 439 -44.62 56.37 -17.76
CA ASN A 439 -45.62 55.98 -16.74
C ASN A 439 -45.95 54.46 -16.76
N GLU A 440 -46.86 54.01 -15.90
CA GLU A 440 -47.23 52.60 -15.60
C GLU A 440 -48.11 51.82 -16.64
N ASN A 441 -48.29 50.53 -16.34
CA ASN A 441 -49.47 49.67 -16.56
C ASN A 441 -49.78 49.08 -17.96
N SER A 442 -49.54 47.78 -18.11
CA SER A 442 -50.60 46.82 -18.48
C SER A 442 -50.28 45.39 -17.99
N ARG A 443 -51.27 44.50 -17.96
CA ARG A 443 -51.21 43.16 -17.33
C ARG A 443 -51.23 42.01 -18.35
N THR A 444 -50.60 40.89 -17.96
CA THR A 444 -50.95 39.49 -18.31
C THR A 444 -51.18 39.10 -19.77
N ARG A 445 -50.30 38.25 -20.31
CA ARG A 445 -50.55 36.81 -20.52
C ARG A 445 -49.25 36.10 -20.96
N GLY A 446 -49.15 34.79 -20.73
CA GLY A 446 -47.92 34.01 -20.95
C GLY A 446 -48.03 32.96 -22.07
N ALA A 447 -46.99 32.12 -22.15
CA ALA A 447 -46.97 30.83 -22.86
C ALA A 447 -47.21 30.85 -24.40
N ALA A 448 -46.33 31.51 -25.16
CA ALA A 448 -46.15 31.27 -26.60
C ALA A 448 -44.68 31.41 -27.08
N GLY A 449 -43.71 31.13 -26.20
CA GLY A 449 -42.27 31.35 -26.44
C GLY A 449 -41.52 30.22 -27.16
N LEU A 450 -42.20 29.39 -27.95
CA LEU A 450 -41.62 28.19 -28.59
C LEU A 450 -41.77 28.26 -30.12
N ASN A 451 -40.76 28.84 -30.80
CA ASN A 451 -40.33 28.62 -32.20
C ASN A 451 -39.60 29.85 -32.79
N ALA A 452 -38.59 30.39 -32.11
CA ALA A 452 -37.87 31.61 -32.56
C ALA A 452 -36.33 31.57 -32.44
N ILE A 453 -35.70 30.41 -32.19
CA ILE A 453 -34.24 30.25 -32.23
C ILE A 453 -33.86 28.98 -33.03
N ALA A 454 -34.21 28.97 -34.31
CA ALA A 454 -33.95 27.86 -35.24
C ALA A 454 -33.07 28.26 -36.45
N ALA A 455 -32.43 29.43 -36.38
CA ALA A 455 -31.45 29.96 -37.35
C ALA A 455 -30.46 30.85 -36.58
N THR A 456 -29.13 30.84 -36.80
CA THR A 456 -28.31 30.03 -37.72
C THR A 456 -26.99 29.69 -37.00
N PHE A 457 -26.56 28.42 -37.00
CA PHE A 457 -25.27 28.04 -36.39
C PHE A 457 -24.10 28.39 -37.34
N SER A 458 -23.65 29.65 -37.28
CA SER A 458 -22.42 30.09 -37.93
C SER A 458 -21.21 29.73 -37.08
N ILE A 459 -20.15 29.25 -37.73
CA ILE A 459 -18.85 28.95 -37.12
C ILE A 459 -17.81 30.05 -37.41
N ASP A 460 -18.11 31.02 -38.26
CA ASP A 460 -17.17 32.09 -38.58
C ASP A 460 -16.95 32.99 -37.35
N GLY A 461 -15.69 33.35 -37.11
CA GLY A 461 -15.24 33.99 -35.86
C GLY A 461 -14.92 33.01 -34.71
N THR A 462 -15.31 31.73 -34.77
CA THR A 462 -14.99 30.78 -33.69
C THR A 462 -13.52 30.31 -33.73
N PRO A 463 -12.86 30.09 -32.56
CA PRO A 463 -11.48 29.62 -32.51
C PRO A 463 -11.26 28.30 -33.27
N GLY A 464 -10.21 28.28 -34.11
CA GLY A 464 -9.90 27.15 -35.00
C GLY A 464 -10.66 27.14 -36.34
N CYS A 465 -11.62 28.04 -36.57
CA CYS A 465 -12.35 28.12 -37.85
C CYS A 465 -11.43 28.42 -39.06
N HIS A 466 -10.30 29.10 -38.84
CA HIS A 466 -9.28 29.37 -39.86
C HIS A 466 -8.45 28.13 -40.26
N LEU A 467 -8.51 27.03 -39.49
CA LEU A 467 -7.82 25.76 -39.78
C LEU A 467 -8.70 24.77 -40.59
N LEU A 468 -9.93 25.15 -40.93
CA LEU A 468 -10.86 24.32 -41.69
C LEU A 468 -10.91 24.75 -43.16
N THR A 469 -10.79 23.79 -44.08
CA THR A 469 -11.12 24.02 -45.50
C THR A 469 -12.62 24.29 -45.68
N PRO A 470 -13.06 24.92 -46.79
CA PRO A 470 -14.48 25.26 -46.98
C PRO A 470 -15.46 24.07 -46.86
N LYS A 471 -15.04 22.86 -47.25
CA LYS A 471 -15.85 21.63 -47.13
C LYS A 471 -15.95 21.14 -45.68
N GLU A 472 -14.91 21.34 -44.88
CA GLU A 472 -14.91 21.03 -43.45
C GLU A 472 -15.72 22.05 -42.66
N LYS A 473 -15.70 23.33 -43.07
CA LYS A 473 -16.59 24.37 -42.55
C LYS A 473 -18.06 24.02 -42.78
N GLU A 474 -18.43 23.66 -44.02
CA GLU A 474 -19.79 23.22 -44.37
C GLU A 474 -20.23 22.04 -43.49
N LEU A 475 -19.37 21.03 -43.33
CA LEU A 475 -19.63 19.86 -42.48
C LEU A 475 -19.80 20.23 -41.00
N CYS A 476 -18.97 21.12 -40.46
CA CYS A 476 -19.06 21.60 -39.09
C CYS A 476 -20.37 22.34 -38.83
N SER A 477 -20.76 23.26 -39.71
CA SER A 477 -22.05 23.96 -39.63
C SER A 477 -23.23 22.99 -39.73
N LYS A 478 -23.19 22.04 -40.67
CA LYS A 478 -24.24 21.03 -40.88
C LYS A 478 -24.41 20.08 -39.69
N LEU A 479 -23.31 19.62 -39.10
CA LEU A 479 -23.33 18.72 -37.93
C LEU A 479 -23.51 19.46 -36.59
N LYS A 480 -23.54 20.80 -36.59
CA LYS A 480 -23.44 21.63 -35.37
C LYS A 480 -22.26 21.18 -34.50
N LEU A 481 -21.06 21.19 -35.09
CA LEU A 481 -19.78 20.93 -34.43
C LEU A 481 -18.94 22.22 -34.45
N LEU A 482 -18.35 22.57 -33.31
CA LEU A 482 -17.39 23.66 -33.23
C LEU A 482 -16.04 23.23 -33.85
N PRO A 483 -15.32 24.09 -34.58
CA PRO A 483 -14.07 23.74 -35.27
C PRO A 483 -13.03 23.03 -34.39
N LYS A 484 -12.82 23.50 -33.15
CA LYS A 484 -11.90 22.85 -32.19
C LYS A 484 -12.26 21.39 -31.90
N HIS A 485 -13.55 21.06 -31.81
CA HIS A 485 -14.00 19.68 -31.60
C HIS A 485 -13.80 18.83 -32.87
N TYR A 486 -14.13 19.40 -34.04
CA TYR A 486 -13.93 18.72 -35.32
C TYR A 486 -12.46 18.37 -35.58
N LEU A 487 -11.52 19.26 -35.25
CA LEU A 487 -10.08 19.01 -35.41
C LEU A 487 -9.59 17.84 -34.54
N VAL A 488 -10.10 17.69 -33.32
CA VAL A 488 -9.79 16.54 -32.44
C VAL A 488 -10.37 15.24 -33.01
N ILE A 489 -11.59 15.27 -33.54
CA ILE A 489 -12.21 14.10 -34.21
C ILE A 489 -11.43 13.72 -35.47
N LYS A 490 -10.93 14.71 -36.23
CA LYS A 490 -10.11 14.52 -37.42
C LYS A 490 -8.78 13.85 -37.10
N ASP A 491 -8.04 14.38 -36.12
CA ASP A 491 -6.79 13.81 -35.64
C ASP A 491 -6.98 12.35 -35.17
N ALA A 492 -7.95 12.10 -34.28
CA ALA A 492 -8.21 10.75 -33.76
C ALA A 492 -8.52 9.71 -34.86
N LEU A 493 -9.42 10.03 -35.79
CA LEU A 493 -9.84 9.08 -36.84
C LEU A 493 -8.76 8.87 -37.92
N VAL A 494 -8.01 9.91 -38.29
CA VAL A 494 -6.90 9.78 -39.25
C VAL A 494 -5.74 9.01 -38.62
N ARG A 495 -5.40 9.27 -37.35
CA ARG A 495 -4.35 8.57 -36.61
C ARG A 495 -4.65 7.08 -36.45
N GLU A 496 -5.88 6.72 -36.10
CA GLU A 496 -6.29 5.32 -35.97
C GLU A 496 -6.32 4.58 -37.32
N CYS A 497 -6.78 5.24 -38.39
CA CYS A 497 -6.70 4.68 -39.74
C CYS A 497 -5.23 4.52 -40.22
N TYR A 498 -4.32 5.38 -39.80
CA TYR A 498 -2.90 5.25 -40.08
C TYR A 498 -2.29 4.06 -39.32
N ARG A 499 -2.61 3.93 -38.02
CA ARG A 499 -2.15 2.84 -37.13
C ARG A 499 -2.56 1.45 -37.63
N LEU A 500 -3.76 1.33 -38.19
CA LEU A 500 -4.33 0.05 -38.64
C LEU A 500 -4.27 -0.16 -40.16
N GLY A 501 -3.86 0.84 -40.95
CA GLY A 501 -3.87 0.83 -42.40
C GLY A 501 -5.27 0.95 -43.04
N TYR A 502 -6.33 0.67 -42.29
CA TYR A 502 -7.74 0.86 -42.64
C TYR A 502 -8.55 1.19 -41.38
N LEU A 503 -9.78 1.66 -41.55
CA LEU A 503 -10.73 1.90 -40.45
C LEU A 503 -12.14 1.52 -40.92
N THR A 504 -12.92 0.86 -40.07
CA THR A 504 -14.35 0.62 -40.34
C THR A 504 -15.23 1.66 -39.66
N LYS A 505 -16.46 1.81 -40.15
CA LYS A 505 -17.47 2.71 -39.56
C LYS A 505 -17.88 2.32 -38.14
N LYS A 506 -17.61 1.08 -37.71
CA LYS A 506 -17.76 0.63 -36.32
C LYS A 506 -16.58 1.14 -35.48
N MET A 507 -15.35 0.81 -35.87
CA MET A 507 -14.13 1.24 -35.17
C MET A 507 -14.06 2.76 -35.01
N ALA A 508 -14.46 3.53 -36.03
CA ALA A 508 -14.53 4.99 -35.96
C ALA A 508 -15.48 5.51 -34.85
N LYS A 509 -16.60 4.83 -34.59
CA LYS A 509 -17.53 5.15 -33.50
C LYS A 509 -16.95 4.78 -32.14
N ASP A 510 -16.27 3.63 -32.07
CA ASP A 510 -15.63 3.15 -30.84
C ASP A 510 -14.42 4.01 -30.44
N THR A 511 -13.72 4.61 -31.42
CA THR A 511 -12.56 5.50 -31.25
C THR A 511 -12.93 6.87 -30.65
N VAL A 512 -14.15 7.38 -30.89
CA VAL A 512 -14.52 8.78 -30.61
C VAL A 512 -15.84 8.88 -29.85
N GLN A 513 -15.76 9.20 -28.55
CA GLN A 513 -16.91 9.33 -27.64
C GLN A 513 -17.73 10.62 -27.87
N ILE A 514 -18.43 10.67 -29.00
CA ILE A 514 -19.45 11.68 -29.31
C ILE A 514 -20.72 11.01 -29.86
N ASP A 515 -21.71 11.81 -30.28
CA ASP A 515 -22.90 11.32 -30.96
C ASP A 515 -22.57 10.37 -32.14
N VAL A 516 -23.10 9.16 -32.06
CA VAL A 516 -22.82 8.03 -32.97
C VAL A 516 -23.20 8.32 -34.43
N ASN A 517 -24.18 9.21 -34.67
CA ASN A 517 -24.60 9.62 -36.00
C ASN A 517 -23.69 10.72 -36.56
N LYS A 518 -23.21 11.64 -35.72
CA LYS A 518 -22.19 12.62 -36.10
C LYS A 518 -20.86 11.95 -36.44
N THR A 519 -20.37 11.02 -35.62
CA THR A 519 -19.14 10.26 -35.94
C THR A 519 -19.28 9.49 -37.24
N GLY A 520 -20.44 8.88 -37.49
CA GLY A 520 -20.74 8.20 -38.75
C GLY A 520 -20.62 9.11 -39.98
N GLN A 521 -21.16 10.33 -39.92
CA GLN A 521 -21.10 11.30 -41.02
C GLN A 521 -19.70 11.91 -41.21
N VAL A 522 -18.92 12.09 -40.14
CA VAL A 522 -17.51 12.52 -40.25
C VAL A 522 -16.64 11.42 -40.88
N TYR A 523 -16.85 10.16 -40.48
CA TYR A 523 -16.19 9.01 -41.10
C TYR A 523 -16.53 8.90 -42.61
N ASP A 524 -17.81 9.01 -42.98
CA ASP A 524 -18.23 8.96 -44.40
C ASP A 524 -17.56 10.06 -45.23
N PHE A 525 -17.41 11.26 -44.65
CA PHE A 525 -16.69 12.36 -45.26
C PHE A 525 -15.19 12.08 -45.42
N PHE A 526 -14.51 11.51 -44.41
CA PHE A 526 -13.09 11.16 -44.51
C PHE A 526 -12.80 10.04 -45.51
N VAL A 527 -13.68 9.04 -45.62
CA VAL A 527 -13.60 8.02 -46.69
C VAL A 527 -13.79 8.68 -48.06
N LYS A 528 -14.77 9.57 -48.21
CA LYS A 528 -15.00 10.32 -49.46
C LYS A 528 -13.87 11.30 -49.81
N CYS A 529 -13.12 11.79 -48.82
CA CYS A 529 -11.92 12.62 -49.00
C CYS A 529 -10.63 11.80 -49.19
N GLY A 530 -10.68 10.47 -49.10
CA GLY A 530 -9.51 9.59 -49.20
C GLY A 530 -8.56 9.67 -47.98
N TRP A 531 -8.98 10.30 -46.88
CA TRP A 531 -8.19 10.44 -45.65
C TRP A 531 -8.30 9.21 -44.74
N VAL A 532 -9.33 8.38 -44.95
CA VAL A 532 -9.56 7.12 -44.26
C VAL A 532 -9.81 6.03 -45.32
N LYS A 533 -9.07 4.92 -45.23
CA LYS A 533 -9.26 3.75 -46.10
C LYS A 533 -10.31 2.83 -45.48
N SER A 534 -11.32 2.45 -46.25
CA SER A 534 -12.28 1.42 -45.86
C SER A 534 -11.78 0.02 -46.27
N GLU A 535 -12.18 -0.99 -45.49
CA GLU A 535 -11.80 -2.40 -45.63
C GLU A 535 -11.99 -2.98 -47.04
N ASN A 536 -13.07 -2.56 -47.73
CA ASN A 536 -13.46 -3.04 -49.06
C ASN A 536 -12.59 -2.51 -50.23
N ALA A 537 -11.56 -1.68 -49.96
CA ALA A 537 -10.75 -1.05 -51.01
C ALA A 537 -9.67 -1.96 -51.65
N THR A 538 -9.57 -3.23 -51.23
CA THR A 538 -8.36 -4.06 -51.45
C THR A 538 -8.51 -5.14 -52.53
N THR A 539 -9.53 -5.07 -53.40
CA THR A 539 -9.89 -6.18 -54.31
C THR A 539 -10.18 -5.75 -55.76
N THR A 540 -9.15 -5.62 -56.60
CA THR A 540 -9.31 -5.52 -58.07
C THR A 540 -8.09 -6.05 -58.87
N VAL A 541 -8.30 -7.16 -59.60
CA VAL A 541 -7.58 -7.60 -60.83
C VAL A 541 -6.12 -8.10 -60.73
N SER A 542 -5.95 -9.40 -60.40
CA SER A 542 -5.60 -10.54 -61.30
C SER A 542 -4.69 -10.36 -62.56
N PRO A 543 -4.17 -11.45 -63.19
CA PRO A 543 -3.50 -12.65 -62.63
C PRO A 543 -2.31 -13.20 -63.48
N SER A 544 -1.39 -13.99 -62.89
CA SER A 544 -0.58 -15.08 -63.54
C SER A 544 0.46 -15.69 -62.57
N LEU A 545 0.96 -16.93 -62.68
CA LEU A 545 0.43 -18.23 -63.17
C LEU A 545 1.47 -19.33 -62.85
N LYS A 546 1.07 -20.49 -62.26
CA LYS A 546 1.86 -21.78 -62.16
C LYS A 546 3.12 -21.75 -61.24
N THR A 547 3.68 -22.86 -60.72
CA THR A 547 3.16 -24.19 -60.27
C THR A 547 4.17 -24.93 -59.37
N LYS A 548 3.67 -25.62 -58.33
CA LYS A 548 4.14 -26.90 -57.72
C LYS A 548 5.59 -27.08 -57.18
N SER A 549 5.69 -27.88 -56.11
CA SER A 549 6.91 -28.33 -55.40
C SER A 549 7.62 -29.52 -56.10
N PRO A 550 8.81 -29.93 -55.60
CA PRO A 550 8.93 -31.28 -55.02
C PRO A 550 9.79 -31.38 -53.72
N LYS A 551 10.12 -32.60 -53.26
CA LYS A 551 10.66 -32.96 -51.92
C LYS A 551 11.97 -33.79 -51.97
N LYS A 552 12.76 -33.80 -50.86
CA LYS A 552 13.77 -34.82 -50.39
C LYS A 552 14.98 -35.12 -51.33
N GLY A 553 16.24 -35.37 -50.91
CA GLY A 553 16.89 -35.62 -49.61
C GLY A 553 18.21 -36.45 -49.76
N LYS A 554 19.01 -36.59 -48.67
CA LYS A 554 20.24 -37.43 -48.45
C LYS A 554 21.56 -37.01 -49.17
N LYS A 555 22.71 -36.71 -48.51
CA LYS A 555 23.70 -37.52 -47.71
C LYS A 555 24.36 -38.70 -48.48
N PRO A 556 25.65 -39.11 -48.24
CA PRO A 556 26.60 -38.73 -47.15
C PRO A 556 28.13 -38.60 -47.51
N ALA A 557 29.00 -38.37 -46.50
CA ALA A 557 30.37 -38.93 -46.28
C ALA A 557 31.58 -38.48 -47.17
N VAL A 558 32.88 -38.50 -46.77
CA VAL A 558 33.64 -38.69 -45.48
C VAL A 558 35.15 -38.30 -45.65
N GLU A 559 35.86 -37.87 -44.57
CA GLU A 559 37.35 -37.79 -44.36
C GLU A 559 38.25 -36.93 -45.31
N ALA A 560 39.47 -36.46 -44.97
CA ALA A 560 40.20 -36.25 -43.69
C ALA A 560 41.38 -35.24 -43.80
N ASP A 561 41.76 -34.66 -42.64
CA ASP A 561 43.06 -34.10 -42.17
C ASP A 561 44.00 -33.22 -43.02
N THR A 562 44.40 -32.04 -42.48
CA THR A 562 45.80 -31.66 -42.10
C THR A 562 45.96 -30.17 -41.72
N GLY A 563 46.72 -29.89 -40.66
CA GLY A 563 47.49 -28.64 -40.49
C GLY A 563 46.89 -27.46 -39.67
N GLY A 564 47.51 -27.18 -38.51
CA GLY A 564 47.50 -25.83 -37.87
C GLY A 564 48.77 -25.01 -38.26
N PRO A 565 49.05 -23.82 -37.68
CA PRO A 565 48.61 -23.37 -36.34
C PRO A 565 48.08 -21.91 -36.20
N VAL A 566 47.31 -21.70 -35.12
CA VAL A 566 47.23 -20.51 -34.22
C VAL A 566 47.38 -19.08 -34.80
N ILE A 567 46.29 -18.29 -34.76
CA ILE A 567 46.10 -17.07 -33.93
C ILE A 567 44.62 -17.04 -33.47
N ALA A 568 44.30 -16.36 -32.35
CA ALA A 568 42.97 -16.35 -31.71
C ALA A 568 41.86 -15.61 -32.49
N LYS A 569 40.60 -15.88 -32.12
CA LYS A 569 39.38 -15.26 -32.69
C LYS A 569 38.68 -14.40 -31.65
N GLU A 570 38.16 -13.25 -32.07
CA GLU A 570 36.96 -12.65 -31.48
C GLU A 570 35.72 -13.14 -32.26
N GLN A 571 34.54 -13.16 -31.62
CA GLN A 571 33.29 -13.60 -32.25
C GLN A 571 32.24 -12.49 -32.27
N GLU A 572 32.02 -11.87 -33.43
CA GLU A 572 30.79 -11.11 -33.67
C GLU A 572 29.58 -12.04 -33.74
N SER A 573 28.52 -11.73 -32.98
CA SER A 573 27.24 -12.46 -33.05
C SER A 573 26.29 -11.79 -34.04
N SER A 574 25.80 -12.55 -35.02
CA SER A 574 25.01 -12.00 -36.13
C SER A 574 23.57 -11.63 -35.70
N VAL A 575 23.25 -10.33 -35.75
CA VAL A 575 21.90 -9.82 -35.49
C VAL A 575 21.03 -9.95 -36.74
N THR A 576 19.82 -10.48 -36.61
CA THR A 576 18.92 -10.75 -37.74
C THR A 576 18.25 -9.48 -38.30
N PRO A 577 17.87 -9.47 -39.60
CA PRO A 577 17.21 -8.31 -40.22
C PRO A 577 15.91 -7.87 -39.53
N ALA A 578 15.17 -8.82 -38.93
CA ALA A 578 13.97 -8.51 -38.16
C ALA A 578 14.27 -7.68 -36.90
N LYS A 579 15.40 -7.93 -36.21
CA LYS A 579 15.82 -7.12 -35.05
C LYS A 579 16.29 -5.72 -35.46
N ARG A 580 17.01 -5.58 -36.59
CA ARG A 580 17.32 -4.24 -37.15
C ARG A 580 16.04 -3.47 -37.49
N LYS A 581 15.10 -4.10 -38.20
CA LYS A 581 13.85 -3.45 -38.60
C LYS A 581 12.94 -3.10 -37.42
N ALA A 582 13.00 -3.86 -36.32
CA ALA A 582 12.33 -3.50 -35.07
C ALA A 582 12.96 -2.27 -34.40
N ALA A 583 14.30 -2.21 -34.29
CA ALA A 583 15.00 -1.04 -33.74
C ALA A 583 14.81 0.22 -34.61
N GLU A 584 14.83 0.07 -35.94
CA GLU A 584 14.52 1.13 -36.91
C GLU A 584 13.06 1.61 -36.80
N MET A 585 12.13 0.76 -36.33
CA MET A 585 10.73 1.14 -36.08
C MET A 585 10.52 1.77 -34.70
N GLU A 586 11.23 1.35 -33.65
CA GLU A 586 11.21 2.06 -32.36
C GLU A 586 11.78 3.48 -32.50
N ALA A 587 12.86 3.64 -33.25
CA ALA A 587 13.44 4.95 -33.57
C ALA A 587 12.55 5.86 -34.46
N ALA A 588 11.43 5.33 -35.00
CA ALA A 588 10.49 6.07 -35.85
C ALA A 588 9.22 6.55 -35.11
N MET A 589 8.98 6.09 -33.88
CA MET A 589 7.91 6.59 -33.02
C MET A 589 8.47 7.63 -32.04
N GLY A 590 8.39 8.90 -32.44
CA GLY A 590 8.91 10.03 -31.66
C GLY A 590 8.49 9.99 -30.19
N ASN A 591 9.49 10.04 -29.32
CA ASN A 591 9.34 9.96 -27.88
C ASN A 591 8.91 11.34 -27.32
N ILE A 592 7.99 11.35 -26.34
CA ILE A 592 7.55 12.58 -25.68
C ILE A 592 8.71 13.40 -25.09
N LEU A 593 9.79 12.74 -24.64
CA LEU A 593 11.02 13.41 -24.19
C LEU A 593 11.72 14.17 -25.33
N GLU A 594 11.64 13.67 -26.57
CA GLU A 594 12.21 14.31 -27.76
C GLU A 594 11.36 15.51 -28.21
N GLU A 595 10.02 15.41 -28.13
CA GLU A 595 9.12 16.56 -28.33
C GLU A 595 9.43 17.69 -27.34
N ILE A 596 9.61 17.34 -26.06
CA ILE A 596 10.00 18.27 -25.00
C ILE A 596 11.39 18.86 -25.30
N ALA A 597 12.38 18.04 -25.64
CA ALA A 597 13.72 18.50 -26.00
C ALA A 597 13.71 19.46 -27.21
N ALA A 598 12.91 19.15 -28.25
CA ALA A 598 12.76 19.99 -29.43
C ALA A 598 12.12 21.35 -29.11
N GLN A 599 11.06 21.35 -28.29
CA GLN A 599 10.44 22.59 -27.82
C GLN A 599 11.41 23.43 -26.97
N ARG A 600 12.10 22.82 -25.99
CA ARG A 600 13.01 23.55 -25.10
C ARG A 600 14.16 24.21 -25.85
N ARG A 601 14.65 23.63 -26.96
CA ARG A 601 15.63 24.30 -27.85
C ARG A 601 15.07 25.61 -28.44
N LEU A 602 13.80 25.62 -28.85
CA LEU A 602 13.12 26.82 -29.34
C LEU A 602 12.86 27.83 -28.22
N ASP A 603 12.40 27.37 -27.05
CA ASP A 603 12.12 28.22 -25.89
C ASP A 603 13.39 28.93 -25.39
N VAL A 604 14.51 28.20 -25.27
CA VAL A 604 15.81 28.74 -24.85
C VAL A 604 16.35 29.71 -25.91
N ALA A 605 16.21 29.41 -27.20
CA ALA A 605 16.59 30.33 -28.27
C ALA A 605 15.78 31.64 -28.25
N ALA A 606 14.49 31.58 -27.91
CA ALA A 606 13.63 32.76 -27.73
C ALA A 606 14.00 33.53 -26.44
N ALA A 607 14.23 32.82 -25.32
CA ALA A 607 14.64 33.43 -24.06
C ALA A 607 15.96 34.21 -24.20
N LYS A 608 16.96 33.62 -24.87
CA LYS A 608 18.26 34.26 -25.20
C LYS A 608 18.13 35.54 -26.04
N GLN A 609 17.04 35.71 -26.80
CA GLN A 609 16.76 36.94 -27.56
C GLN A 609 16.02 38.00 -26.73
N LEU A 610 15.31 37.59 -25.68
CA LEU A 610 14.57 38.48 -24.77
C LEU A 610 15.44 38.98 -23.61
N VAL A 611 16.33 38.13 -23.08
CA VAL A 611 17.23 38.45 -21.97
C VAL A 611 18.65 37.95 -22.28
N PRO A 612 19.63 38.85 -22.49
CA PRO A 612 21.03 38.47 -22.65
C PRO A 612 21.59 37.80 -21.40
N ALA A 613 22.54 36.86 -21.58
CA ALA A 613 23.22 36.19 -20.48
C ALA A 613 23.92 37.16 -19.50
N GLU A 614 24.43 38.28 -20.01
CA GLU A 614 25.02 39.36 -19.20
C GLU A 614 24.04 39.99 -18.20
N ASP A 615 22.77 40.10 -18.56
CA ASP A 615 21.73 40.64 -17.68
C ASP A 615 21.25 39.59 -16.67
N LEU A 616 21.34 38.30 -16.99
CA LEU A 616 21.18 37.23 -16.00
C LEU A 616 22.32 37.24 -14.97
N VAL A 617 23.56 37.54 -15.35
CA VAL A 617 24.68 37.67 -14.39
C VAL A 617 24.43 38.83 -13.41
N LYS A 618 24.05 40.01 -13.92
CA LYS A 618 23.63 41.16 -13.07
C LYS A 618 22.42 40.80 -12.17
N LYS A 619 21.50 39.98 -12.67
CA LYS A 619 20.37 39.47 -11.87
C LYS A 619 20.81 38.47 -10.80
N ILE A 620 21.83 37.64 -11.05
CA ILE A 620 22.45 36.78 -10.02
C ILE A 620 23.04 37.67 -8.91
N GLU A 621 23.90 38.64 -9.24
CA GLU A 621 24.51 39.54 -8.26
C GLU A 621 23.47 40.22 -7.35
N SER A 622 22.42 40.79 -7.94
CA SER A 622 21.32 41.38 -7.16
C SER A 622 20.53 40.35 -6.33
N THR A 623 20.25 39.17 -6.87
CA THR A 623 19.56 38.09 -6.15
C THR A 623 20.38 37.58 -4.97
N GLU A 624 21.70 37.42 -5.12
CA GLU A 624 22.57 36.98 -4.03
C GLU A 624 22.77 38.07 -2.97
N SER A 625 22.73 39.36 -3.34
CA SER A 625 22.76 40.47 -2.38
C SER A 625 21.54 40.52 -1.44
N VAL A 626 20.40 39.98 -1.87
CA VAL A 626 19.14 39.95 -1.10
C VAL A 626 18.91 38.61 -0.41
N TYR A 627 19.15 37.50 -1.12
CA TYR A 627 18.78 36.15 -0.69
C TYR A 627 19.97 35.29 -0.23
N GLY A 628 21.21 35.77 -0.38
CA GLY A 628 22.43 35.02 -0.17
C GLY A 628 22.74 34.00 -1.27
N SER A 629 23.88 33.33 -1.13
CA SER A 629 24.35 32.29 -2.06
C SER A 629 23.38 31.10 -2.17
N ALA A 630 23.65 30.22 -3.13
CA ALA A 630 23.07 28.88 -3.15
C ALA A 630 23.45 28.09 -1.88
N LEU A 631 22.62 27.13 -1.49
CA LEU A 631 22.90 26.23 -0.37
C LEU A 631 23.83 25.08 -0.79
N PRO A 632 24.76 24.65 0.09
CA PRO A 632 25.56 23.46 -0.15
C PRO A 632 24.73 22.19 0.13
N VAL A 633 23.84 21.83 -0.81
CA VAL A 633 22.83 20.77 -0.65
C VAL A 633 23.45 19.44 -0.23
N LEU A 634 24.51 18.99 -0.91
CA LEU A 634 25.23 17.75 -0.55
C LEU A 634 25.83 17.79 0.86
N GLN A 635 26.37 18.93 1.31
CA GLN A 635 26.91 19.05 2.67
C GLN A 635 25.79 19.00 3.72
N ARG A 636 24.61 19.58 3.43
CA ARG A 636 23.42 19.48 4.28
C ARG A 636 22.87 18.05 4.38
N LEU A 637 22.86 17.31 3.28
CA LEU A 637 22.48 15.89 3.23
C LEU A 637 23.48 14.95 3.93
N ASN A 638 24.73 15.40 4.07
CA ASN A 638 25.81 14.64 4.72
C ASN A 638 26.01 15.02 6.20
N ALA A 639 25.38 16.09 6.67
CA ALA A 639 25.46 16.51 8.06
C ALA A 639 24.81 15.46 8.99
N PRO A 640 25.25 15.35 10.26
CA PRO A 640 24.54 14.54 11.24
C PRO A 640 23.11 15.05 11.42
N SER A 641 22.15 14.12 11.38
CA SER A 641 20.77 14.31 11.81
C SER A 641 20.78 14.91 13.23
N LYS A 642 20.32 16.15 13.37
CA LYS A 642 20.06 16.72 14.70
C LYS A 642 18.77 16.14 15.23
N GLU A 643 18.65 16.09 16.56
CA GLU A 643 17.41 15.73 17.26
C GLU A 643 16.19 16.42 16.60
N GLY A 644 15.23 15.62 16.11
CA GLY A 644 14.00 16.11 15.49
C GLY A 644 13.96 16.20 13.96
N TRP A 645 15.01 15.83 13.23
CA TRP A 645 14.97 15.67 11.74
C TRP A 645 14.99 14.19 11.33
N ALA A 646 14.19 13.83 10.33
CA ALA A 646 14.15 12.47 9.77
C ALA A 646 15.42 12.17 8.92
N ASP A 647 15.84 10.89 8.87
CA ASP A 647 17.09 10.48 8.21
C ASP A 647 17.00 10.46 6.67
N VAL A 648 15.79 10.55 6.10
CA VAL A 648 15.54 10.61 4.65
C VAL A 648 15.01 11.99 4.26
N ALA A 649 15.74 12.67 3.36
CA ALA A 649 15.41 14.03 2.94
C ALA A 649 14.23 14.09 1.95
N LEU A 650 13.20 14.87 2.28
CA LEU A 650 12.04 15.07 1.40
C LEU A 650 12.27 16.25 0.44
N ALA A 651 12.19 15.98 -0.87
CA ALA A 651 11.98 16.97 -1.91
C ALA A 651 10.50 17.03 -2.30
N ALA A 652 9.77 18.03 -1.78
CA ALA A 652 8.35 18.21 -2.06
C ALA A 652 8.14 18.96 -3.40
N GLU A 653 7.38 18.38 -4.33
CA GLU A 653 7.24 18.89 -5.70
C GLU A 653 5.94 19.69 -5.91
N PHE A 654 6.06 20.89 -6.49
CA PHE A 654 4.96 21.75 -6.93
C PHE A 654 4.83 21.71 -8.46
N LYS A 655 3.66 21.29 -8.98
CA LYS A 655 3.35 21.20 -10.41
C LYS A 655 1.87 21.43 -10.72
N ARG A 656 1.55 22.30 -11.67
CA ARG A 656 0.15 22.54 -12.08
C ARG A 656 -0.40 21.44 -12.98
N ALA A 657 0.45 20.89 -13.86
CA ALA A 657 0.10 19.86 -14.84
C ALA A 657 1.21 18.79 -15.00
N SER A 658 0.99 17.77 -15.84
CA SER A 658 2.05 16.92 -16.40
C SER A 658 1.62 16.24 -17.72
N PRO A 659 2.56 15.86 -18.63
CA PRO A 659 2.24 15.15 -19.87
C PRO A 659 1.35 13.91 -19.67
N SER A 660 1.62 13.15 -18.60
CA SER A 660 0.95 11.87 -18.32
C SER A 660 -0.48 11.97 -17.78
N LYS A 661 -0.92 13.16 -17.32
CA LYS A 661 -2.18 13.35 -16.58
C LYS A 661 -2.97 14.62 -16.93
N GLY A 662 -2.42 15.51 -17.76
CA GLY A 662 -3.00 16.82 -17.99
C GLY A 662 -2.92 17.70 -16.74
N ASP A 663 -3.95 18.51 -16.51
CA ASP A 663 -4.03 19.42 -15.37
C ASP A 663 -4.27 18.66 -14.06
N ILE A 664 -3.46 18.97 -13.04
CA ILE A 664 -3.48 18.32 -11.72
C ILE A 664 -4.11 19.24 -10.69
N ALA A 665 -3.62 20.49 -10.60
CA ALA A 665 -4.03 21.45 -9.59
C ALA A 665 -3.68 22.90 -10.01
N THR A 666 -4.31 23.39 -11.10
CA THR A 666 -4.07 24.75 -11.61
C THR A 666 -4.54 25.86 -10.67
N GLU A 667 -5.49 25.56 -9.77
CA GLU A 667 -6.07 26.52 -8.81
C GLU A 667 -5.33 26.58 -7.46
N LEU A 668 -4.30 25.75 -7.21
CA LEU A 668 -3.55 25.79 -5.95
C LEU A 668 -2.70 27.06 -5.83
N ASN A 669 -2.78 27.73 -4.68
CA ASN A 669 -1.94 28.88 -4.37
C ASN A 669 -0.50 28.43 -4.06
N LEU A 670 0.46 28.96 -4.81
CA LEU A 670 1.87 28.56 -4.68
C LEU A 670 2.44 28.91 -3.30
N ARG A 671 2.25 30.16 -2.81
CA ARG A 671 2.77 30.56 -1.49
C ARG A 671 2.27 29.67 -0.36
N GLN A 672 0.98 29.36 -0.32
CA GLN A 672 0.38 28.49 0.69
C GLN A 672 0.95 27.05 0.62
N GLN A 673 1.08 26.48 -0.58
CA GLN A 673 1.63 25.13 -0.75
C GLN A 673 3.12 25.06 -0.38
N VAL A 674 3.92 26.06 -0.78
CA VAL A 674 5.36 26.15 -0.47
C VAL A 674 5.60 26.36 1.03
N GLN A 675 4.83 27.24 1.67
CA GLN A 675 4.90 27.44 3.12
C GLN A 675 4.55 26.14 3.85
N ALA A 676 3.46 25.47 3.48
CA ALA A 676 3.06 24.20 4.09
C ALA A 676 4.09 23.07 3.89
N TYR A 677 4.80 23.03 2.76
CA TYR A 677 5.92 22.09 2.57
C TYR A 677 7.11 22.42 3.49
N ALA A 678 7.46 23.70 3.64
CA ALA A 678 8.57 24.13 4.48
C ALA A 678 8.27 23.91 5.98
N ASP A 679 7.07 24.28 6.44
CA ASP A 679 6.61 24.11 7.82
C ASP A 679 6.46 22.62 8.21
N ALA A 680 6.15 21.76 7.23
CA ALA A 680 6.11 20.31 7.41
C ALA A 680 7.49 19.63 7.39
N GLY A 681 8.58 20.39 7.26
CA GLY A 681 9.95 19.87 7.33
C GLY A 681 10.52 19.32 6.02
N ALA A 682 9.99 19.71 4.86
CA ALA A 682 10.62 19.37 3.58
C ALA A 682 12.07 19.90 3.53
N SER A 683 13.01 19.06 3.07
CA SER A 683 14.43 19.41 2.94
C SER A 683 14.73 20.17 1.65
N MET A 684 13.92 19.93 0.60
CA MET A 684 13.93 20.68 -0.65
C MET A 684 12.49 20.96 -1.13
N ILE A 685 12.33 22.03 -1.89
CA ILE A 685 11.09 22.33 -2.63
C ILE A 685 11.42 22.35 -4.12
N SER A 686 10.80 21.43 -4.85
CA SER A 686 11.01 21.17 -6.27
C SER A 686 9.94 21.91 -7.09
N VAL A 687 10.33 23.01 -7.73
CA VAL A 687 9.41 23.83 -8.55
C VAL A 687 9.55 23.45 -10.02
N LEU A 688 8.44 23.05 -10.64
CA LEU A 688 8.39 22.88 -12.10
C LEU A 688 8.42 24.26 -12.77
N THR A 689 9.39 24.50 -13.65
CA THR A 689 9.52 25.77 -14.41
C THR A 689 9.20 25.64 -15.90
N GLU A 690 8.84 24.43 -16.37
CA GLU A 690 8.52 24.15 -17.78
C GLU A 690 7.09 24.65 -18.12
N PRO A 691 6.91 25.49 -19.17
CA PRO A 691 5.66 26.22 -19.38
C PRO A 691 4.56 25.46 -20.15
N LYS A 692 4.89 24.55 -21.07
CA LYS A 692 3.95 24.01 -22.07
C LYS A 692 3.22 22.75 -21.61
N TRP A 693 3.91 21.83 -20.93
CA TRP A 693 3.36 20.55 -20.44
C TRP A 693 3.15 20.53 -18.92
N PHE A 694 3.96 21.24 -18.13
CA PHE A 694 3.84 21.31 -16.67
C PHE A 694 3.18 22.60 -16.15
N LYS A 695 3.06 23.63 -17.01
CA LYS A 695 2.47 24.96 -16.69
C LYS A 695 3.16 25.66 -15.51
N GLY A 696 4.49 25.58 -15.49
CA GLY A 696 5.37 26.31 -14.59
C GLY A 696 5.97 27.57 -15.22
N SER A 697 6.74 28.31 -14.44
CA SER A 697 7.47 29.50 -14.85
C SER A 697 8.72 29.71 -13.97
N LEU A 698 9.60 30.65 -14.34
CA LEU A 698 10.69 31.07 -13.47
C LEU A 698 10.20 31.93 -12.28
N ASP A 699 9.14 32.71 -12.47
CA ASP A 699 8.58 33.57 -11.41
C ASP A 699 7.97 32.73 -10.27
N ASP A 700 7.39 31.56 -10.57
CA ASP A 700 6.97 30.56 -9.58
C ASP A 700 8.12 30.15 -8.64
N MET A 701 9.34 30.07 -9.17
CA MET A 701 10.52 29.65 -8.42
C MET A 701 11.10 30.79 -7.58
N MET A 702 11.04 32.04 -8.06
CA MET A 702 11.36 33.21 -7.23
C MET A 702 10.34 33.37 -6.11
N GLU A 703 9.04 33.22 -6.37
CA GLU A 703 8.00 33.25 -5.34
C GLU A 703 8.19 32.13 -4.31
N ALA A 704 8.58 30.92 -4.74
CA ALA A 704 8.94 29.85 -3.82
C ALA A 704 10.17 30.18 -2.95
N ARG A 705 11.19 30.85 -3.51
CA ARG A 705 12.38 31.32 -2.78
C ARG A 705 12.04 32.43 -1.78
N GLU A 706 11.16 33.37 -2.15
CA GLU A 706 10.67 34.43 -1.26
C GLU A 706 9.95 33.87 -0.03
N VAL A 707 9.05 32.91 -0.23
CA VAL A 707 8.23 32.33 0.86
C VAL A 707 9.08 31.70 1.95
N VAL A 708 10.15 30.99 1.58
CA VAL A 708 11.04 30.33 2.55
C VAL A 708 12.19 31.24 3.03
N GLN A 709 12.24 32.50 2.59
CA GLN A 709 13.28 33.44 3.00
C GLN A 709 13.06 33.90 4.45
N GLY A 710 14.09 33.71 5.28
CA GLY A 710 14.05 34.02 6.72
C GLY A 710 13.84 32.80 7.63
N MET A 711 13.47 31.63 7.08
CA MET A 711 13.44 30.39 7.87
C MET A 711 14.88 29.91 8.17
N GLY A 712 15.24 29.76 9.45
CA GLY A 712 16.61 29.46 9.87
C GLY A 712 17.19 28.15 9.32
N GLN A 713 16.34 27.15 9.08
CA GLN A 713 16.68 25.92 8.37
C GLN A 713 15.85 25.77 7.07
N ARG A 714 15.73 26.83 6.27
CA ARG A 714 14.95 26.80 5.02
C ARG A 714 15.32 25.61 4.11
N PRO A 715 14.34 25.04 3.37
CA PRO A 715 14.61 24.07 2.31
C PRO A 715 15.46 24.67 1.18
N ALA A 716 16.10 23.78 0.41
CA ALA A 716 16.73 24.13 -0.87
C ALA A 716 15.70 24.22 -2.00
N ILE A 717 15.81 25.23 -2.86
CA ILE A 717 14.96 25.38 -4.05
C ILE A 717 15.58 24.58 -5.22
N LEU A 718 14.84 23.60 -5.75
CA LEU A 718 15.23 22.79 -6.89
C LEU A 718 14.46 23.25 -8.15
N ARG A 719 15.18 23.75 -9.17
CA ARG A 719 14.63 23.95 -10.52
C ARG A 719 14.39 22.58 -11.17
N LYS A 720 13.13 22.20 -11.34
CA LYS A 720 12.74 20.99 -12.06
C LYS A 720 12.30 21.38 -13.47
N ASP A 721 13.19 21.17 -14.43
CA ASP A 721 13.02 21.54 -15.84
C ASP A 721 13.84 20.57 -16.71
N PHE A 722 13.66 20.66 -18.03
CA PHE A 722 14.46 19.95 -19.01
C PHE A 722 15.60 20.91 -19.42
N ILE A 723 16.71 20.80 -18.69
CA ILE A 723 17.91 21.63 -18.87
C ILE A 723 18.79 21.02 -19.95
N ILE A 724 19.14 21.83 -20.95
CA ILE A 724 19.91 21.45 -22.14
C ILE A 724 21.00 22.46 -22.53
N ASP A 725 21.12 23.56 -21.78
CA ASP A 725 21.94 24.73 -22.13
C ASP A 725 22.37 25.48 -20.87
N VAL A 726 23.63 25.92 -20.79
CA VAL A 726 24.20 26.66 -19.64
C VAL A 726 23.40 27.94 -19.32
N TYR A 727 22.74 28.53 -20.32
CA TYR A 727 21.84 29.67 -20.11
C TYR A 727 20.68 29.35 -19.14
N GLN A 728 20.15 28.12 -19.14
CA GLN A 728 19.13 27.72 -18.16
C GLN A 728 19.70 27.59 -16.73
N LEU A 729 21.03 27.43 -16.57
CA LEU A 729 21.67 27.47 -15.27
C LEU A 729 21.81 28.92 -14.76
N LEU A 730 22.13 29.86 -15.66
CA LEU A 730 22.09 31.29 -15.36
C LEU A 730 20.68 31.75 -14.97
N GLU A 731 19.65 31.35 -15.72
CA GLU A 731 18.24 31.55 -15.35
C GLU A 731 17.95 30.95 -13.96
N ALA A 732 18.39 29.72 -13.70
CA ALA A 732 18.10 29.03 -12.43
C ALA A 732 18.66 29.80 -11.24
N ARG A 733 19.93 30.23 -11.32
CA ARG A 733 20.57 30.99 -10.24
C ARG A 733 20.01 32.41 -10.12
N ALA A 734 19.72 33.07 -11.24
CA ALA A 734 19.08 34.40 -11.28
C ALA A 734 17.67 34.42 -10.67
N TYR A 735 17.03 33.24 -10.56
CA TYR A 735 15.71 33.05 -9.93
C TYR A 735 15.80 32.22 -8.63
N GLY A 736 16.98 32.20 -7.99
CA GLY A 736 17.12 31.75 -6.60
C GLY A 736 17.21 30.24 -6.38
N ALA A 737 17.38 29.42 -7.42
CA ALA A 737 17.59 27.98 -7.27
C ALA A 737 18.89 27.67 -6.51
N ASP A 738 18.82 26.73 -5.56
CA ASP A 738 19.98 26.15 -4.88
C ASP A 738 20.41 24.81 -5.54
N CYS A 739 19.50 24.17 -6.28
CA CYS A 739 19.69 22.89 -6.96
C CYS A 739 19.02 22.89 -8.35
N VAL A 740 19.50 22.09 -9.29
CA VAL A 740 18.92 21.92 -10.64
C VAL A 740 18.81 20.45 -11.03
N LEU A 741 17.82 20.10 -11.86
CA LEU A 741 17.68 18.77 -12.43
C LEU A 741 18.42 18.65 -13.78
N LEU A 742 19.30 17.65 -13.92
CA LEU A 742 19.93 17.28 -15.19
C LEU A 742 19.52 15.85 -15.55
N ILE A 743 18.97 15.60 -16.74
CA ILE A 743 18.40 14.29 -17.10
C ILE A 743 19.35 13.57 -18.07
N VAL A 744 19.86 12.39 -17.70
CA VAL A 744 20.84 11.66 -18.54
C VAL A 744 20.23 11.24 -19.88
N ALA A 745 18.97 10.82 -19.89
CA ALA A 745 18.23 10.46 -21.11
C ALA A 745 18.01 11.62 -22.11
N LEU A 746 18.45 12.85 -21.79
CA LEU A 746 18.27 14.07 -22.58
C LEU A 746 19.59 14.66 -23.11
N LEU A 747 20.74 14.24 -22.56
CA LEU A 747 22.04 14.89 -22.70
C LEU A 747 23.11 13.93 -23.24
N SER A 748 24.09 14.45 -23.99
CA SER A 748 25.31 13.68 -24.26
C SER A 748 26.22 13.63 -23.02
N GLN A 749 27.21 12.73 -23.03
CA GLN A 749 28.20 12.61 -21.94
C GLN A 749 28.95 13.94 -21.71
N GLU A 750 29.29 14.62 -22.80
CA GLU A 750 29.99 15.90 -22.82
C GLU A 750 29.11 17.04 -22.29
N GLN A 751 27.86 17.12 -22.74
CA GLN A 751 26.90 18.11 -22.25
C GLN A 751 26.57 17.91 -20.77
N LEU A 752 26.49 16.66 -20.30
CA LEU A 752 26.27 16.37 -18.89
C LEU A 752 27.43 16.85 -18.03
N ILE A 753 28.68 16.64 -18.46
CA ILE A 753 29.88 17.17 -17.79
C ILE A 753 29.86 18.70 -17.78
N GLU A 754 29.65 19.34 -18.94
CA GLU A 754 29.58 20.80 -19.06
C GLU A 754 28.52 21.41 -18.11
N LEU A 755 27.32 20.83 -18.07
CA LEU A 755 26.22 21.33 -17.24
C LEU A 755 26.46 21.04 -15.75
N ILE A 756 27.10 19.95 -15.37
CA ILE A 756 27.50 19.67 -13.97
C ILE A 756 28.54 20.69 -13.50
N ASP A 757 29.60 20.90 -14.28
CA ASP A 757 30.68 21.84 -13.91
C ASP A 757 30.16 23.29 -13.91
N ALA A 758 29.34 23.69 -14.88
CA ALA A 758 28.69 25.00 -14.88
C ALA A 758 27.71 25.19 -13.70
N THR A 759 27.02 24.13 -13.26
CA THR A 759 26.16 24.17 -12.07
C THR A 759 26.98 24.41 -10.80
N HIS A 760 28.09 23.70 -10.63
CA HIS A 760 29.00 23.88 -9.50
C HIS A 760 29.69 25.25 -9.50
N ASN A 761 30.08 25.76 -10.66
CA ASN A 761 30.68 27.10 -10.81
C ASN A 761 29.69 28.22 -10.44
N LEU A 762 28.38 27.98 -10.54
CA LEU A 762 27.31 28.87 -10.05
C LEU A 762 26.93 28.59 -8.59
N GLY A 763 27.70 27.78 -7.86
CA GLY A 763 27.48 27.43 -6.46
C GLY A 763 26.29 26.50 -6.19
N MET A 764 25.57 26.06 -7.23
CA MET A 764 24.41 25.20 -7.12
C MET A 764 24.79 23.72 -7.05
N CYS A 765 23.84 22.87 -6.69
CA CYS A 765 23.96 21.41 -6.78
C CYS A 765 23.24 20.86 -8.03
N ALA A 766 23.79 19.83 -8.66
CA ALA A 766 23.12 19.09 -9.74
C ALA A 766 22.51 17.78 -9.19
N LEU A 767 21.19 17.62 -9.31
CA LEU A 767 20.50 16.35 -9.17
C LEU A 767 20.45 15.67 -10.54
N VAL A 768 21.21 14.59 -10.73
CA VAL A 768 21.33 13.90 -12.00
C VAL A 768 20.33 12.75 -12.08
N GLU A 769 19.33 12.87 -12.96
CA GLU A 769 18.23 11.91 -13.10
C GLU A 769 18.58 10.76 -14.05
N VAL A 770 18.41 9.53 -13.57
CA VAL A 770 18.65 8.27 -14.28
C VAL A 770 17.43 7.33 -14.17
N ASN A 771 17.18 6.52 -15.18
CA ASN A 771 16.14 5.48 -15.20
C ASN A 771 16.74 4.04 -15.35
N SER A 772 18.03 3.91 -15.65
CA SER A 772 18.68 2.61 -15.90
C SER A 772 20.11 2.55 -15.35
N VAL A 773 20.68 1.33 -15.27
CA VAL A 773 22.08 1.14 -14.89
C VAL A 773 23.04 1.70 -15.95
N GLN A 774 22.63 1.68 -17.23
CA GLN A 774 23.38 2.28 -18.33
C GLN A 774 23.44 3.81 -18.21
N GLU A 775 22.36 4.44 -17.75
CA GLU A 775 22.33 5.89 -17.45
C GLU A 775 23.08 6.23 -16.15
N LEU A 776 23.12 5.31 -15.16
CA LEU A 776 24.00 5.43 -13.98
C LEU A 776 25.48 5.48 -14.41
N ASP A 777 25.93 4.61 -15.31
CA ASP A 777 27.34 4.59 -15.76
C ASP A 777 27.75 5.93 -16.40
N VAL A 778 26.88 6.53 -17.22
CA VAL A 778 27.07 7.88 -17.79
C VAL A 778 27.12 8.97 -16.71
N ALA A 779 26.27 8.88 -15.69
CA ALA A 779 26.26 9.82 -14.56
C ALA A 779 27.53 9.70 -13.70
N LEU A 780 28.00 8.49 -13.42
CA LEU A 780 29.22 8.23 -12.66
C LEU A 780 30.47 8.67 -13.44
N ALA A 781 30.51 8.44 -14.77
CA ALA A 781 31.56 8.97 -15.65
C ALA A 781 31.58 10.51 -15.65
N ALA A 782 30.42 11.15 -15.54
CA ALA A 782 30.28 12.61 -15.34
C ALA A 782 30.52 13.07 -13.89
N LYS A 783 30.97 12.18 -12.98
CA LYS A 783 31.27 12.45 -11.56
C LYS A 783 30.07 12.95 -10.75
N ALA A 784 28.85 12.58 -11.14
CA ALA A 784 27.62 12.94 -10.42
C ALA A 784 27.62 12.37 -8.99
N ARG A 785 27.50 13.23 -7.98
CA ARG A 785 27.43 12.84 -6.55
C ARG A 785 26.02 12.82 -5.96
N LEU A 786 25.05 13.43 -6.63
CA LEU A 786 23.63 13.44 -6.25
C LEU A 786 22.83 12.85 -7.43
N ILE A 787 22.36 11.61 -7.28
CA ILE A 787 21.73 10.83 -8.35
C ILE A 787 20.27 10.55 -7.98
N GLY A 788 19.34 10.98 -8.83
CA GLY A 788 17.92 10.73 -8.68
C GLY A 788 17.47 9.58 -9.58
N VAL A 789 16.97 8.49 -9.01
CA VAL A 789 16.44 7.37 -9.78
C VAL A 789 14.97 7.60 -10.05
N ASN A 790 14.62 7.90 -11.30
CA ASN A 790 13.23 8.01 -11.71
C ASN A 790 12.65 6.62 -11.92
N ASN A 791 11.83 6.15 -10.97
CA ASN A 791 11.13 4.88 -11.07
C ASN A 791 10.04 4.89 -12.17
N ARG A 792 9.80 6.03 -12.84
CA ARG A 792 9.03 6.12 -14.07
C ARG A 792 9.95 6.29 -15.27
N ASP A 793 9.84 5.38 -16.22
CA ASP A 793 10.42 5.55 -17.56
C ASP A 793 9.73 6.73 -18.28
N LEU A 794 10.50 7.74 -18.67
CA LEU A 794 10.00 8.94 -19.37
C LEU A 794 9.58 8.66 -20.83
N ARG A 795 10.00 7.55 -21.42
CA ARG A 795 9.72 7.14 -22.80
C ARG A 795 8.40 6.36 -22.90
N THR A 796 8.16 5.41 -22.00
CA THR A 796 6.93 4.58 -21.99
C THR A 796 5.91 4.94 -20.91
N PHE A 797 6.24 5.87 -20.00
CA PHE A 797 5.48 6.22 -18.79
C PHE A 797 5.19 5.07 -17.80
N LYS A 798 5.70 3.86 -18.03
CA LYS A 798 5.62 2.74 -17.09
C LYS A 798 6.35 3.09 -15.79
N VAL A 799 5.88 2.54 -14.67
CA VAL A 799 6.51 2.69 -13.35
C VAL A 799 6.98 1.34 -12.88
N ASP A 800 8.28 1.22 -12.60
CA ASP A 800 8.89 0.07 -11.96
C ASP A 800 9.55 0.50 -10.64
N MET A 801 8.90 0.13 -9.54
CA MET A 801 9.32 0.47 -8.18
C MET A 801 10.60 -0.29 -7.73
N ASN A 802 11.15 -1.17 -8.57
CA ASN A 802 12.43 -1.86 -8.33
C ASN A 802 13.62 -1.16 -9.04
N THR A 803 13.38 -0.09 -9.80
CA THR A 803 14.44 0.63 -10.52
C THR A 803 15.48 1.21 -9.55
N THR A 804 15.04 1.85 -8.47
CA THR A 804 15.95 2.39 -7.43
C THR A 804 16.81 1.31 -6.78
N ALA A 805 16.26 0.12 -6.53
CA ALA A 805 17.02 -1.01 -5.96
C ALA A 805 18.17 -1.42 -6.89
N ARG A 806 17.85 -1.73 -8.17
CA ARG A 806 18.86 -2.12 -9.18
C ARG A 806 19.96 -1.07 -9.37
N VAL A 807 19.62 0.22 -9.31
CA VAL A 807 20.61 1.31 -9.42
C VAL A 807 21.46 1.40 -8.15
N ALA A 808 20.90 1.20 -6.95
CA ALA A 808 21.66 1.16 -5.71
C ALA A 808 22.63 -0.02 -5.65
N ASP A 809 22.18 -1.21 -6.07
CA ASP A 809 23.02 -2.41 -6.11
C ASP A 809 24.14 -2.27 -7.15
N ALA A 810 23.85 -1.70 -8.32
CA ALA A 810 24.86 -1.33 -9.31
C ALA A 810 25.91 -0.33 -8.78
N ILE A 811 25.56 0.58 -7.86
CA ILE A 811 26.52 1.47 -7.18
C ILE A 811 27.42 0.64 -6.24
N ARG A 812 26.85 -0.29 -5.45
CA ARG A 812 27.61 -1.19 -4.56
C ARG A 812 28.58 -2.08 -5.34
N GLU A 813 28.13 -2.68 -6.44
CA GLU A 813 28.94 -3.52 -7.35
C GLU A 813 30.17 -2.79 -7.90
N ARG A 814 30.10 -1.46 -8.05
CA ARG A 814 31.20 -0.59 -8.52
C ARG A 814 32.15 -0.17 -7.38
N GLY A 815 32.00 -0.72 -6.18
CA GLY A 815 32.80 -0.38 -5.00
C GLY A 815 32.50 0.99 -4.42
N LEU A 816 31.39 1.63 -4.82
CA LEU A 816 31.01 2.96 -4.35
C LEU A 816 30.07 2.86 -3.15
N SER A 817 30.38 3.61 -2.10
CA SER A 817 29.52 3.73 -0.91
C SER A 817 28.27 4.59 -1.19
N LEU A 818 27.18 4.27 -0.49
CA LEU A 818 25.93 5.06 -0.41
C LEU A 818 25.84 5.85 0.92
N ASP A 819 26.92 5.84 1.71
CA ASP A 819 27.09 6.59 2.96
C ASP A 819 27.57 8.02 2.68
N ARG A 820 27.77 8.80 3.75
CA ARG A 820 27.94 10.26 3.70
C ARG A 820 29.00 10.71 2.69
N ASP A 821 30.16 10.07 2.64
CA ASP A 821 31.23 10.45 1.72
C ASP A 821 31.04 9.93 0.27
N GLY A 822 30.13 8.98 0.06
CA GLY A 822 29.81 8.38 -1.23
C GLY A 822 28.72 9.12 -2.03
N VAL A 823 27.92 8.35 -2.76
CA VAL A 823 26.86 8.84 -3.67
C VAL A 823 25.55 9.06 -2.92
N ALA A 824 24.95 10.25 -3.05
CA ALA A 824 23.63 10.56 -2.53
C ALA A 824 22.55 10.08 -3.52
N LEU A 825 21.89 8.96 -3.21
CA LEU A 825 20.81 8.41 -4.02
C LEU A 825 19.45 8.97 -3.60
N PHE A 826 18.63 9.40 -4.55
CA PHE A 826 17.26 9.89 -4.33
C PHE A 826 16.26 9.02 -5.10
N ALA A 827 15.17 8.57 -4.47
CA ALA A 827 14.08 7.90 -5.17
C ALA A 827 13.09 8.93 -5.74
N LEU A 828 12.86 8.92 -7.04
CA LEU A 828 11.90 9.81 -7.71
C LEU A 828 10.74 9.00 -8.31
N SER A 829 9.55 9.62 -8.37
CA SER A 829 8.30 9.02 -8.84
C SER A 829 7.78 7.83 -8.00
N GLY A 830 6.48 7.54 -8.15
CA GLY A 830 5.85 6.31 -7.63
C GLY A 830 5.40 6.37 -6.17
N ILE A 831 6.19 7.00 -5.29
CA ILE A 831 6.00 7.13 -3.83
C ILE A 831 4.60 7.68 -3.46
N ARG A 832 3.88 6.95 -2.59
CA ARG A 832 2.53 7.29 -2.09
C ARG A 832 2.28 6.89 -0.63
N SER A 833 3.26 6.28 0.04
CA SER A 833 3.12 5.73 1.37
C SER A 833 4.46 5.67 2.09
N HIS A 834 4.43 5.63 3.42
CA HIS A 834 5.62 5.39 4.24
C HIS A 834 6.34 4.09 3.87
N ALA A 835 5.60 3.03 3.50
CA ALA A 835 6.19 1.77 3.05
C ALA A 835 7.02 1.91 1.75
N ASP A 836 6.67 2.85 0.85
CA ASP A 836 7.52 3.17 -0.29
C ASP A 836 8.84 3.83 0.18
N VAL A 837 8.78 4.70 1.19
CA VAL A 837 9.95 5.39 1.75
C VAL A 837 10.90 4.41 2.41
N VAL A 838 10.39 3.56 3.33
CA VAL A 838 11.16 2.49 3.98
C VAL A 838 11.79 1.54 2.98
N LYS A 839 11.09 1.21 1.88
CA LYS A 839 11.67 0.39 0.81
C LYS A 839 12.90 1.07 0.19
N TYR A 840 12.80 2.34 -0.17
CA TYR A 840 13.90 3.06 -0.81
C TYR A 840 15.04 3.41 0.16
N GLU A 841 14.73 3.71 1.42
CA GLU A 841 15.69 3.85 2.51
C GLU A 841 16.54 2.58 2.67
N LYS A 842 15.91 1.39 2.72
CA LYS A 842 16.59 0.09 2.77
C LYS A 842 17.42 -0.19 1.52
N CYS A 843 17.05 0.36 0.36
CA CYS A 843 17.91 0.34 -0.82
C CYS A 843 19.13 1.28 -0.70
N GLY A 844 19.19 2.20 0.27
CA GLY A 844 20.25 3.20 0.45
C GLY A 844 19.91 4.59 -0.09
N ALA A 845 18.64 4.90 -0.35
CA ALA A 845 18.23 6.24 -0.76
C ALA A 845 18.26 7.22 0.42
N ARG A 846 19.04 8.30 0.29
CA ARG A 846 19.15 9.40 1.27
C ARG A 846 18.02 10.43 1.14
N GLY A 847 17.14 10.27 0.15
CA GLY A 847 16.01 11.17 -0.06
C GLY A 847 14.97 10.68 -1.05
N ILE A 848 13.84 11.39 -1.09
CA ILE A 848 12.65 11.08 -1.88
C ILE A 848 12.11 12.34 -2.57
N LEU A 849 11.68 12.24 -3.84
CA LEU A 849 10.98 13.33 -4.53
C LEU A 849 9.49 12.99 -4.73
N VAL A 850 8.63 13.77 -4.09
CA VAL A 850 7.20 13.47 -3.94
C VAL A 850 6.35 14.68 -4.30
N GLY A 851 5.52 14.54 -5.34
CA GLY A 851 4.66 15.61 -5.85
C GLY A 851 3.18 15.25 -5.85
N GLU A 852 2.77 14.36 -6.75
CA GLU A 852 1.33 14.09 -6.99
C GLU A 852 0.55 13.65 -5.73
N TYR A 853 1.23 12.98 -4.79
CA TYR A 853 0.64 12.59 -3.52
C TYR A 853 0.43 13.81 -2.59
N LEU A 854 1.47 14.61 -2.36
CA LEU A 854 1.42 15.83 -1.54
C LEU A 854 0.57 16.97 -2.14
N MET A 855 0.35 16.94 -3.47
CA MET A 855 -0.57 17.87 -4.15
C MET A 855 -2.03 17.40 -4.15
N LYS A 856 -2.32 16.22 -3.58
CA LYS A 856 -3.67 15.66 -3.43
C LYS A 856 -4.09 15.44 -1.97
N SER A 857 -3.16 15.55 -1.03
CA SER A 857 -3.45 15.60 0.40
C SER A 857 -4.15 16.90 0.80
N GLY A 858 -5.26 16.79 1.54
CA GLY A 858 -5.93 17.95 2.13
C GLY A 858 -5.22 18.53 3.35
N ASP A 859 -4.39 17.73 4.03
CA ASP A 859 -3.50 18.14 5.11
C ASP A 859 -2.07 17.71 4.78
N ILE A 860 -1.24 18.69 4.41
CA ILE A 860 0.15 18.51 4.02
C ILE A 860 1.02 18.16 5.23
N ALA A 861 0.78 18.78 6.38
CA ALA A 861 1.60 18.57 7.58
C ALA A 861 1.43 17.15 8.10
N THR A 862 0.18 16.67 8.21
CA THR A 862 -0.10 15.27 8.55
C THR A 862 0.44 14.33 7.47
N THR A 863 0.25 14.61 6.18
CA THR A 863 0.72 13.70 5.11
C THR A 863 2.24 13.58 5.04
N VAL A 864 2.99 14.66 5.22
CA VAL A 864 4.46 14.61 5.30
C VAL A 864 4.91 13.90 6.58
N LYS A 865 4.26 14.18 7.73
CA LYS A 865 4.54 13.48 8.99
C LYS A 865 4.24 11.98 8.87
N ASP A 866 3.19 11.57 8.18
CA ASP A 866 2.84 10.16 7.95
C ASP A 866 3.83 9.49 6.98
N LEU A 867 4.30 10.21 5.97
CA LEU A 867 5.26 9.72 5.00
C LEU A 867 6.67 9.49 5.59
N LEU A 868 7.08 10.37 6.51
CA LEU A 868 8.39 10.35 7.19
C LEU A 868 8.33 9.77 8.62
N GLN A 869 7.17 9.30 9.06
CA GLN A 869 6.96 8.77 10.41
C GLN A 869 7.90 7.59 10.66
N ASN A 870 8.64 7.60 11.77
CA ASN A 870 9.60 6.55 12.14
C ASN A 870 10.65 6.22 11.06
N VAL A 871 10.94 7.15 10.12
CA VAL A 871 12.14 7.08 9.25
C VAL A 871 13.37 7.59 10.03
N THR A 872 13.63 6.92 11.13
CA THR A 872 14.95 6.76 11.73
C THR A 872 15.59 5.55 11.08
N ARG A 873 16.88 5.65 10.69
CA ARG A 873 17.64 4.57 10.03
C ARG A 873 17.27 3.20 10.59
N HIS A 874 16.62 2.37 9.78
CA HIS A 874 16.43 0.95 10.09
C HIS A 874 17.81 0.32 10.32
N THR A 875 18.16 0.11 11.59
CA THR A 875 19.33 -0.69 11.95
C THR A 875 19.04 -2.12 11.52
N GLU A 876 19.66 -2.56 10.43
CA GLU A 876 19.51 -3.94 9.96
C GLU A 876 20.04 -4.91 11.02
N ALA A 877 19.73 -6.21 10.88
CA ALA A 877 20.32 -7.23 11.74
C ALA A 877 21.87 -7.22 11.70
N SER A 878 22.46 -6.70 10.61
CA SER A 878 23.89 -6.42 10.49
C SER A 878 24.37 -5.21 11.32
N ASP A 879 23.61 -4.12 11.43
CA ASP A 879 24.01 -2.94 12.22
C ASP A 879 24.11 -3.25 13.72
N LEU A 880 23.33 -4.22 14.21
CA LEU A 880 23.44 -4.71 15.60
C LEU A 880 24.81 -5.32 15.93
N THR A 881 25.61 -5.68 14.92
CA THR A 881 27.00 -6.17 15.07
C THR A 881 28.05 -5.04 15.03
N LEU A 882 27.67 -3.86 14.52
CA LEU A 882 28.50 -2.65 14.52
C LEU A 882 28.32 -1.81 15.80
N LEU A 883 27.31 -2.12 16.62
CA LEU A 883 27.16 -1.59 17.97
C LEU A 883 28.01 -2.38 18.98
N PRO A 884 28.59 -1.75 20.02
CA PRO A 884 29.35 -2.45 21.05
C PRO A 884 28.58 -3.64 21.63
N PRO A 885 29.19 -4.84 21.75
CA PRO A 885 28.51 -6.00 22.33
C PRO A 885 28.15 -5.75 23.80
N LEU A 886 26.97 -6.20 24.23
CA LEU A 886 26.57 -6.10 25.63
C LEU A 886 27.40 -7.05 26.50
N ALA A 887 27.84 -6.59 27.68
CA ALA A 887 28.61 -7.42 28.61
C ALA A 887 27.81 -7.76 29.87
N LYS A 888 27.68 -9.06 30.16
CA LYS A 888 27.12 -9.61 31.40
C LYS A 888 28.21 -10.27 32.24
N VAL A 889 28.22 -9.99 33.54
CA VAL A 889 29.09 -10.66 34.52
C VAL A 889 28.22 -11.47 35.47
N CYS A 890 28.40 -12.79 35.45
CA CYS A 890 27.51 -13.77 36.09
C CYS A 890 28.20 -14.51 37.25
N GLY A 891 27.40 -14.99 38.21
CA GLY A 891 27.91 -15.54 39.46
C GLY A 891 28.51 -14.46 40.35
N VAL A 892 27.88 -13.28 40.39
CA VAL A 892 28.27 -12.16 41.26
C VAL A 892 27.68 -12.40 42.64
N THR A 893 28.57 -12.59 43.62
CA THR A 893 28.27 -13.01 45.00
C THR A 893 28.29 -11.87 46.02
N THR A 894 28.78 -10.68 45.65
CA THR A 894 28.91 -9.52 46.55
C THR A 894 28.56 -8.21 45.85
N VAL A 895 28.15 -7.22 46.65
CA VAL A 895 27.94 -5.83 46.19
C VAL A 895 29.23 -5.22 45.63
N GLU A 896 30.40 -5.57 46.20
CA GLU A 896 31.70 -5.10 45.72
C GLU A 896 32.00 -5.59 44.30
N TYR A 897 31.80 -6.88 44.04
CA TYR A 897 32.00 -7.47 42.70
C TYR A 897 31.01 -6.89 41.68
N ALA A 898 29.76 -6.60 42.08
CA ALA A 898 28.79 -5.93 41.24
C ALA A 898 29.27 -4.52 40.86
N LEU A 899 29.56 -3.67 41.84
CA LEU A 899 30.00 -2.29 41.60
C LEU A 899 31.34 -2.23 40.85
N ALA A 900 32.25 -3.18 41.06
CA ALA A 900 33.50 -3.28 40.30
C ALA A 900 33.26 -3.63 38.81
N ALA A 901 32.33 -4.54 38.51
CA ALA A 901 31.94 -4.84 37.14
C ALA A 901 31.25 -3.64 36.47
N LEU A 902 30.34 -2.96 37.16
CA LEU A 902 29.64 -1.78 36.62
C LEU A 902 30.60 -0.61 36.31
N ARG A 903 31.56 -0.33 37.19
CA ARG A 903 32.61 0.70 36.98
C ARG A 903 33.49 0.42 35.76
N ASN A 904 33.64 -0.85 35.38
CA ASN A 904 34.40 -1.28 34.20
C ASN A 904 33.53 -1.43 32.94
N GLY A 905 32.22 -1.18 33.02
CA GLY A 905 31.31 -1.14 31.87
C GLY A 905 30.44 -2.38 31.65
N ALA A 906 30.23 -3.23 32.66
CA ALA A 906 29.22 -4.29 32.56
C ALA A 906 27.81 -3.71 32.44
N ASN A 907 27.03 -4.19 31.46
CA ASN A 907 25.63 -3.83 31.25
C ASN A 907 24.68 -4.63 32.14
N MET A 908 25.05 -5.86 32.49
CA MET A 908 24.19 -6.81 33.22
C MET A 908 24.96 -7.52 34.33
N ILE A 909 24.32 -7.70 35.48
CA ILE A 909 24.85 -8.42 36.65
C ILE A 909 24.01 -9.68 36.88
N GLY A 910 24.64 -10.86 36.76
CA GLY A 910 24.02 -12.17 36.96
C GLY A 910 24.22 -12.70 38.38
N ILE A 911 23.13 -12.81 39.14
CA ILE A 911 23.06 -13.42 40.47
C ILE A 911 22.57 -14.86 40.30
N ILE A 912 23.25 -15.85 40.88
CA ILE A 912 22.86 -17.26 40.73
C ILE A 912 21.96 -17.70 41.88
N MET A 913 20.74 -18.09 41.54
CA MET A 913 19.68 -18.55 42.45
C MET A 913 19.50 -20.07 42.43
N ALA A 914 20.33 -20.81 41.68
CA ALA A 914 20.37 -22.27 41.68
C ALA A 914 21.19 -22.80 42.88
N GLU A 915 20.50 -23.38 43.86
CA GLU A 915 21.05 -23.83 45.16
C GLU A 915 22.23 -24.83 45.06
N HIS A 916 22.29 -25.61 43.98
CA HIS A 916 23.38 -26.57 43.75
C HIS A 916 24.67 -25.94 43.19
N SER A 917 24.66 -24.64 42.88
CA SER A 917 25.83 -23.95 42.35
C SER A 917 26.77 -23.50 43.47
N PRO A 918 28.11 -23.66 43.33
CA PRO A 918 29.08 -23.08 44.27
C PRO A 918 29.16 -21.53 44.17
N ARG A 919 28.27 -20.91 43.39
CA ARG A 919 28.11 -19.46 43.21
C ARG A 919 26.72 -18.97 43.65
N TYR A 920 25.95 -19.83 44.33
CA TYR A 920 24.63 -19.50 44.86
C TYR A 920 24.70 -18.33 45.86
N VAL A 921 23.66 -17.50 45.88
CA VAL A 921 23.55 -16.30 46.71
C VAL A 921 22.22 -16.33 47.47
N GLN A 922 22.23 -16.01 48.77
CA GLN A 922 20.99 -15.98 49.58
C GLN A 922 20.10 -14.80 49.17
N VAL A 923 18.80 -14.91 49.41
CA VAL A 923 17.81 -13.89 48.97
C VAL A 923 18.12 -12.47 49.50
N GLU A 924 18.62 -12.33 50.73
CA GLU A 924 18.99 -11.01 51.29
C GLU A 924 20.29 -10.44 50.71
N GLU A 925 21.24 -11.30 50.36
CA GLU A 925 22.48 -10.92 49.67
C GLU A 925 22.18 -10.51 48.22
N ALA A 926 21.30 -11.26 47.55
CA ALA A 926 20.79 -10.96 46.22
C ALA A 926 20.04 -9.61 46.19
N LYS A 927 19.18 -9.33 47.17
CA LYS A 927 18.54 -8.01 47.36
C LYS A 927 19.55 -6.88 47.52
N ALA A 928 20.62 -7.09 48.28
CA ALA A 928 21.66 -6.09 48.47
C ALA A 928 22.41 -5.79 47.17
N ILE A 929 22.74 -6.82 46.39
CA ILE A 929 23.35 -6.67 45.05
C ILE A 929 22.38 -5.95 44.10
N ALA A 930 21.14 -6.41 43.98
CA ALA A 930 20.13 -5.84 43.09
C ALA A 930 19.88 -4.35 43.39
N ARG A 931 19.80 -3.99 44.68
CA ARG A 931 19.70 -2.60 45.12
C ARG A 931 20.90 -1.77 44.70
N ALA A 932 22.12 -2.25 44.95
CA ALA A 932 23.33 -1.51 44.59
C ALA A 932 23.49 -1.28 43.08
N VAL A 933 23.02 -2.23 42.24
CA VAL A 933 22.98 -2.06 40.78
C VAL A 933 21.94 -1.01 40.37
N ARG A 934 20.75 -1.00 41.00
CA ARG A 934 19.69 -0.01 40.75
C ARG A 934 20.07 1.40 41.23
N GLU A 935 20.72 1.51 42.39
CA GLU A 935 21.28 2.77 42.93
C GLU A 935 22.40 3.32 42.04
N TYR A 936 23.30 2.47 41.52
CA TYR A 936 24.34 2.89 40.56
C TYR A 936 23.75 3.38 39.23
N GLY A 937 22.60 2.84 38.82
CA GLY A 937 21.83 3.27 37.65
C GLY A 937 20.81 4.39 37.93
N GLU A 938 20.89 5.06 39.09
CA GLU A 938 20.00 6.15 39.54
C GLU A 938 18.47 5.84 39.42
N ARG A 939 18.07 4.57 39.50
CA ARG A 939 16.68 4.13 39.23
C ARG A 939 16.01 3.41 40.40
N THR A 940 14.70 3.59 40.52
CA THR A 940 13.89 3.05 41.64
C THR A 940 13.09 1.78 41.29
N GLY A 941 13.04 1.37 40.03
CA GLY A 941 12.20 0.26 39.56
C GLY A 941 12.81 -0.53 38.40
N PRO A 942 12.11 -1.56 37.87
CA PRO A 942 12.45 -2.16 36.59
C PRO A 942 12.39 -1.11 35.47
N ILE A 943 13.08 -1.37 34.36
CA ILE A 943 13.13 -0.45 33.22
C ILE A 943 12.94 -1.18 31.88
N LEU A 944 13.33 -2.46 31.78
CA LEU A 944 13.20 -3.23 30.55
C LEU A 944 11.73 -3.57 30.22
N GLN A 945 10.88 -3.81 31.23
CA GLN A 945 9.46 -4.11 30.98
C GLN A 945 8.74 -2.90 30.40
N ASP A 946 8.83 -1.73 31.05
CA ASP A 946 8.31 -0.45 30.55
C ASP A 946 8.77 -0.17 29.11
N ILE A 947 10.05 -0.42 28.80
CA ILE A 947 10.60 -0.25 27.45
C ILE A 947 9.96 -1.25 26.47
N LEU A 948 9.93 -2.55 26.79
CA LEU A 948 9.28 -3.57 25.95
C LEU A 948 7.80 -3.24 25.68
N ASP A 949 7.08 -2.77 26.70
CA ASP A 949 5.66 -2.39 26.62
C ASP A 949 5.46 -1.12 25.75
N THR A 950 6.41 -0.18 25.74
CA THR A 950 6.37 0.98 24.82
C THR A 950 6.80 0.64 23.37
N HIS A 951 7.65 -0.37 23.17
CA HIS A 951 8.04 -0.86 21.84
C HIS A 951 7.04 -1.88 21.24
N LEU A 952 5.79 -1.89 21.71
CA LEU A 952 4.74 -2.79 21.20
C LEU A 952 4.21 -2.42 19.80
N ASP A 953 4.36 -1.17 19.36
CA ASP A 953 3.79 -0.62 18.11
C ASP A 953 4.58 -0.94 16.81
N GLY A 954 4.78 -2.24 16.54
CA GLY A 954 4.78 -2.78 15.17
C GLY A 954 6.07 -2.79 14.31
N GLN A 955 5.86 -3.22 13.06
CA GLN A 955 6.76 -3.33 11.89
C GLN A 955 8.12 -4.06 11.97
N ASN A 956 8.75 -4.20 13.14
CA ASN A 956 10.01 -4.95 13.29
C ASN A 956 9.80 -6.40 13.76
N ASP A 957 10.78 -7.26 13.42
CA ASP A 957 10.91 -8.66 13.85
C ASP A 957 10.91 -8.79 15.39
N TRP A 958 10.34 -9.88 15.93
CA TRP A 958 10.13 -10.03 17.38
C TRP A 958 11.44 -10.10 18.16
N PHE A 959 12.43 -10.88 17.72
CA PHE A 959 13.72 -10.96 18.41
C PHE A 959 14.52 -9.67 18.24
N HIS A 960 14.44 -9.04 17.07
CA HIS A 960 15.06 -7.74 16.83
C HIS A 960 14.53 -6.66 17.81
N ARG A 961 13.21 -6.60 18.02
CA ARG A 961 12.57 -5.66 18.97
C ARG A 961 13.00 -5.91 20.41
N ASN A 962 13.06 -7.17 20.84
CA ASN A 962 13.58 -7.52 22.16
C ASN A 962 15.03 -7.01 22.34
N VAL A 963 15.89 -7.16 21.34
CA VAL A 963 17.28 -6.66 21.42
C VAL A 963 17.37 -5.13 21.42
N VAL A 964 16.56 -4.41 20.64
CA VAL A 964 16.49 -2.95 20.71
C VAL A 964 16.09 -2.50 22.11
N ALA A 965 15.06 -3.11 22.69
CA ALA A 965 14.64 -2.85 24.07
C ALA A 965 15.73 -3.17 25.10
N LEU A 966 16.44 -4.29 24.96
CA LEU A 966 17.56 -4.66 25.85
C LEU A 966 18.72 -3.66 25.75
N ARG A 967 19.09 -3.25 24.54
CA ARG A 967 20.16 -2.27 24.30
C ARG A 967 19.76 -0.88 24.83
N GLU A 968 18.52 -0.45 24.65
CA GLU A 968 18.01 0.81 25.22
C GLU A 968 18.02 0.76 26.75
N ALA A 969 17.47 -0.29 27.36
CA ALA A 969 17.47 -0.49 28.80
C ALA A 969 18.89 -0.45 29.38
N CYS A 970 19.82 -1.21 28.78
CA CYS A 970 21.24 -1.27 29.16
C CYS A 970 22.01 0.05 28.91
N SER A 971 21.53 0.93 28.03
CA SER A 971 22.11 2.27 27.82
C SER A 971 21.62 3.29 28.85
N ARG A 972 20.42 3.08 29.41
CA ARG A 972 19.79 3.94 30.42
C ARG A 972 20.21 3.55 31.83
N ALA A 973 20.32 2.26 32.15
CA ALA A 973 20.82 1.75 33.42
C ALA A 973 21.27 0.28 33.32
N PRO A 974 22.25 -0.18 34.13
CA PRO A 974 22.60 -1.59 34.19
C PRO A 974 21.48 -2.44 34.79
N LEU A 975 21.35 -3.69 34.33
CA LEU A 975 20.24 -4.60 34.66
C LEU A 975 20.67 -5.77 35.56
N VAL A 976 19.74 -6.28 36.37
CA VAL A 976 19.93 -7.39 37.30
C VAL A 976 19.25 -8.65 36.76
N VAL A 977 20.02 -9.73 36.59
CA VAL A 977 19.55 -11.02 36.05
C VAL A 977 19.65 -12.08 37.13
N GLY A 978 18.53 -12.74 37.47
CA GLY A 978 18.54 -13.92 38.34
C GLY A 978 18.66 -15.19 37.50
N VAL A 979 19.63 -16.05 37.82
CA VAL A 979 19.89 -17.30 37.09
C VAL A 979 19.37 -18.49 37.90
N PHE A 980 18.35 -19.17 37.37
CA PHE A 980 17.66 -20.30 38.00
C PHE A 980 17.91 -21.58 37.20
N ALA A 981 17.74 -22.73 37.85
CA ALA A 981 17.79 -24.04 37.21
C ALA A 981 16.85 -25.02 37.94
N ASN A 982 16.00 -25.69 37.16
CA ASN A 982 15.02 -26.69 37.58
C ASN A 982 14.08 -26.18 38.70
N LYS A 983 13.58 -24.95 38.53
CA LYS A 983 12.62 -24.27 39.42
C LYS A 983 11.27 -24.05 38.73
N THR A 984 10.20 -23.87 39.50
CA THR A 984 8.87 -23.54 38.96
C THR A 984 8.75 -22.04 38.62
N ALA A 985 7.86 -21.69 37.69
CA ALA A 985 7.56 -20.29 37.37
C ALA A 985 7.10 -19.48 38.58
N ALA A 986 6.31 -20.09 39.49
CA ALA A 986 5.87 -19.47 40.73
C ALA A 986 7.04 -19.12 41.67
N GLU A 987 8.00 -20.02 41.86
CA GLU A 987 9.23 -19.74 42.63
C GLU A 987 10.06 -18.64 41.97
N MET A 988 10.23 -18.67 40.64
CA MET A 988 11.01 -17.69 39.89
C MET A 988 10.39 -16.29 39.95
N ASN A 989 9.06 -16.17 39.77
CA ASN A 989 8.34 -14.89 39.89
C ASN A 989 8.45 -14.32 41.31
N ALA A 990 8.20 -15.14 42.34
CA ALA A 990 8.28 -14.71 43.73
C ALA A 990 9.70 -14.27 44.12
N ALA A 991 10.73 -14.97 43.62
CA ALA A 991 12.12 -14.57 43.80
C ALA A 991 12.46 -13.27 43.05
N ALA A 992 11.98 -13.11 41.81
CA ALA A 992 12.20 -11.90 41.00
C ALA A 992 11.60 -10.64 41.65
N GLU A 993 10.36 -10.72 42.11
CA GLU A 993 9.69 -9.64 42.86
C GLU A 993 10.43 -9.35 44.17
N THR A 994 10.72 -10.40 44.96
CA THR A 994 11.35 -10.27 46.28
C THR A 994 12.76 -9.69 46.22
N ILE A 995 13.53 -10.00 45.18
CA ILE A 995 14.92 -9.53 45.00
C ILE A 995 14.96 -8.17 44.28
N GLY A 996 13.98 -7.88 43.43
CA GLY A 996 14.03 -6.74 42.51
C GLY A 996 14.89 -7.04 41.28
N LEU A 997 14.66 -8.19 40.63
CA LEU A 997 15.28 -8.52 39.35
C LEU A 997 14.70 -7.68 38.20
N ASP A 998 15.40 -7.66 37.06
CA ASP A 998 14.93 -7.10 35.80
C ASP A 998 14.77 -8.16 34.70
N LEU A 999 15.52 -9.28 34.78
CA LEU A 999 15.36 -10.46 33.92
C LEU A 999 15.49 -11.77 34.72
N VAL A 1000 14.85 -12.83 34.20
CA VAL A 1000 14.93 -14.21 34.70
C VAL A 1000 15.65 -15.08 33.66
N GLN A 1001 16.81 -15.63 34.00
CA GLN A 1001 17.57 -16.54 33.16
C GLN A 1001 17.32 -18.00 33.57
N LEU A 1002 16.80 -18.81 32.65
CA LEU A 1002 16.50 -20.22 32.83
C LEU A 1002 17.65 -21.05 32.28
N HIS A 1003 18.32 -21.79 33.17
CA HIS A 1003 19.62 -22.39 32.92
C HIS A 1003 19.67 -23.90 33.25
N GLY A 1004 18.55 -24.51 33.63
CA GLY A 1004 18.40 -25.95 33.80
C GLY A 1004 17.84 -26.64 32.55
N ASP A 1005 17.09 -27.71 32.78
CA ASP A 1005 16.45 -28.58 31.78
C ASP A 1005 15.04 -28.11 31.38
N GLU A 1006 14.63 -26.90 31.76
CA GLU A 1006 13.24 -26.45 31.58
C GLU A 1006 12.85 -26.28 30.10
N GLY A 1007 11.66 -26.76 29.72
CA GLY A 1007 11.11 -26.52 28.37
C GLY A 1007 10.74 -25.06 28.17
N PHE A 1008 10.86 -24.54 26.94
CA PHE A 1008 10.57 -23.13 26.60
C PHE A 1008 9.20 -22.63 27.08
N GLU A 1009 8.19 -23.50 27.09
CA GLU A 1009 6.81 -23.18 27.51
C GLU A 1009 6.72 -22.51 28.89
N ILE A 1010 7.58 -22.86 29.85
CA ILE A 1010 7.56 -22.27 31.20
C ILE A 1010 7.79 -20.75 31.20
N CYS A 1011 8.40 -20.21 30.13
CA CYS A 1011 8.68 -18.78 30.01
C CYS A 1011 7.39 -17.95 29.88
N LYS A 1012 6.28 -18.54 29.42
CA LYS A 1012 4.95 -17.91 29.36
C LYS A 1012 4.37 -17.60 30.74
N ASP A 1013 4.73 -18.41 31.74
CA ASP A 1013 4.25 -18.27 33.12
C ASP A 1013 5.12 -17.30 33.96
N ILE A 1014 6.18 -16.73 33.37
CA ILE A 1014 7.11 -15.83 34.04
C ILE A 1014 6.77 -14.37 33.71
N GLN A 1015 6.57 -13.57 34.75
CA GLN A 1015 6.09 -12.17 34.67
C GLN A 1015 7.21 -11.15 34.36
N TYR A 1016 8.40 -11.64 33.99
CA TYR A 1016 9.62 -10.87 33.81
C TYR A 1016 10.32 -11.30 32.51
N PRO A 1017 11.00 -10.39 31.78
CA PRO A 1017 11.70 -10.74 30.56
C PRO A 1017 12.69 -11.90 30.75
N THR A 1018 12.59 -12.92 29.89
CA THR A 1018 13.26 -14.20 30.05
C THR A 1018 14.50 -14.36 29.17
N ILE A 1019 15.55 -14.96 29.71
CA ILE A 1019 16.70 -15.46 28.95
C ILE A 1019 16.67 -17.00 29.02
N ARG A 1020 16.41 -17.71 27.91
CA ARG A 1020 16.56 -19.17 27.89
C ARG A 1020 17.98 -19.54 27.46
N ALA A 1021 18.68 -20.28 28.32
CA ALA A 1021 19.96 -20.87 27.96
C ALA A 1021 19.78 -22.16 27.15
N LEU A 1022 20.60 -22.33 26.12
CA LEU A 1022 20.74 -23.53 25.31
C LEU A 1022 22.13 -24.12 25.55
N HIS A 1023 22.15 -25.42 25.88
CA HIS A 1023 23.32 -26.13 26.35
C HIS A 1023 23.96 -26.95 25.22
N LEU A 1024 25.01 -26.40 24.61
CA LEU A 1024 25.72 -26.99 23.47
C LEU A 1024 26.90 -27.88 23.95
N PRO A 1025 27.16 -29.03 23.30
CA PRO A 1025 28.29 -29.87 23.65
C PRO A 1025 29.64 -29.24 23.25
N ASP A 1026 30.71 -29.71 23.90
CA ASP A 1026 32.08 -29.32 23.59
C ASP A 1026 32.50 -29.68 22.15
N THR A 1027 33.36 -28.83 21.58
CA THR A 1027 33.94 -28.82 20.23
C THR A 1027 34.50 -30.15 19.70
N ALA A 1028 34.78 -31.12 20.57
CA ALA A 1028 35.26 -32.45 20.19
C ALA A 1028 34.21 -33.34 19.48
N LEU A 1029 32.94 -32.90 19.39
CA LEU A 1029 31.82 -33.62 18.77
C LEU A 1029 31.06 -32.76 17.75
N SER A 1030 31.79 -32.08 16.86
CA SER A 1030 31.25 -31.24 15.78
C SER A 1030 30.25 -31.94 14.84
N ASP A 1031 30.36 -33.27 14.74
CA ASP A 1031 29.66 -34.07 13.71
C ASP A 1031 28.22 -34.44 14.12
N GLY A 1032 27.68 -33.87 15.21
CA GLY A 1032 26.39 -34.26 15.79
C GLY A 1032 25.47 -33.14 16.28
N VAL A 1033 25.83 -31.86 16.13
CA VAL A 1033 24.95 -30.73 16.52
C VAL A 1033 24.24 -30.17 15.30
N ASP A 1034 23.02 -30.65 15.06
CA ASP A 1034 22.11 -30.04 14.10
C ASP A 1034 21.57 -28.71 14.67
N ALA A 1035 22.22 -27.61 14.29
CA ALA A 1035 21.81 -26.26 14.69
C ALA A 1035 20.41 -25.91 14.15
N GLU A 1036 19.97 -26.48 13.03
CA GLU A 1036 18.65 -26.25 12.45
C GLU A 1036 17.56 -26.93 13.30
N ALA A 1037 17.84 -28.12 13.84
CA ALA A 1037 16.96 -28.78 14.82
C ALA A 1037 16.89 -28.00 16.15
N VAL A 1038 17.95 -27.30 16.55
CA VAL A 1038 17.89 -26.38 17.71
C VAL A 1038 17.04 -25.15 17.40
N LEU A 1039 17.19 -24.54 16.21
CA LEU A 1039 16.39 -23.39 15.78
C LEU A 1039 14.88 -23.71 15.72
N GLN A 1040 14.48 -24.93 15.33
CA GLN A 1040 13.06 -25.37 15.32
C GLN A 1040 12.36 -25.28 16.69
N HIS A 1041 13.13 -25.30 17.80
CA HIS A 1041 12.60 -25.19 19.16
C HIS A 1041 12.56 -23.74 19.68
N VAL A 1042 13.15 -22.78 18.94
CA VAL A 1042 13.14 -21.36 19.29
C VAL A 1042 12.01 -20.67 18.54
N GLN A 1043 10.99 -20.19 19.26
CA GLN A 1043 9.82 -19.54 18.68
C GLN A 1043 9.58 -18.17 19.30
N GLU A 1044 9.05 -17.24 18.49
CA GLU A 1044 8.63 -15.91 18.96
C GLU A 1044 7.60 -16.04 20.08
N GLY A 1045 7.66 -15.16 21.08
CA GLY A 1045 6.72 -15.16 22.20
C GLY A 1045 6.96 -16.24 23.27
N LEU A 1046 8.02 -17.06 23.15
CA LEU A 1046 8.43 -17.98 24.21
C LEU A 1046 9.44 -17.33 25.16
N ALA A 1047 10.67 -17.08 24.70
CA ALA A 1047 11.74 -16.49 25.52
C ALA A 1047 12.32 -15.24 24.86
N ASN A 1048 12.39 -14.12 25.59
CA ASN A 1048 12.79 -12.82 25.04
C ASN A 1048 14.22 -12.82 24.46
N TYR A 1049 15.12 -13.60 25.08
CA TYR A 1049 16.52 -13.69 24.70
C TYR A 1049 17.01 -15.14 24.74
N ILE A 1050 17.90 -15.48 23.81
CA ILE A 1050 18.61 -16.77 23.77
C ILE A 1050 20.03 -16.58 24.28
N LEU A 1051 20.52 -17.52 25.08
CA LEU A 1051 21.91 -17.59 25.54
C LEU A 1051 22.50 -18.95 25.19
N LEU A 1052 23.68 -19.00 24.56
CA LEU A 1052 24.37 -20.24 24.20
C LEU A 1052 25.50 -20.52 25.21
N ASP A 1053 25.45 -21.65 25.93
CA ASP A 1053 26.49 -22.06 26.90
C ASP A 1053 26.99 -23.50 26.59
N THR A 1054 28.10 -23.91 27.21
CA THR A 1054 28.78 -25.20 26.94
C THR A 1054 28.54 -26.22 28.06
N THR A 1055 27.89 -27.33 27.75
CA THR A 1055 27.72 -28.48 28.67
C THR A 1055 28.90 -29.45 28.62
N MET A 1056 29.30 -29.94 29.80
CA MET A 1056 30.38 -30.92 29.98
C MET A 1056 29.94 -32.03 30.92
N LYS A 1057 29.81 -33.27 30.42
CA LYS A 1057 29.59 -34.49 31.23
C LYS A 1057 28.45 -34.39 32.26
N GLY A 1058 27.36 -33.69 31.90
CA GLY A 1058 26.20 -33.49 32.78
C GLY A 1058 26.29 -32.29 33.73
N GLN A 1059 27.36 -31.48 33.68
CA GLN A 1059 27.39 -30.16 34.31
C GLN A 1059 26.93 -29.07 33.33
N GLN A 1060 25.96 -28.28 33.78
CA GLN A 1060 25.38 -27.13 33.07
C GLN A 1060 26.01 -25.83 33.59
N GLY A 1061 26.62 -25.07 32.68
CA GLY A 1061 27.24 -23.78 32.98
C GLY A 1061 28.53 -23.84 33.80
N GLY A 1062 29.32 -22.75 33.76
CA GLY A 1062 30.51 -22.56 34.59
C GLY A 1062 31.71 -23.50 34.34
N THR A 1063 31.60 -24.37 33.32
CA THR A 1063 32.53 -25.46 32.95
C THR A 1063 33.95 -25.00 32.61
N GLY A 1064 34.11 -23.74 32.17
CA GLY A 1064 35.40 -23.16 31.76
C GLY A 1064 35.88 -23.58 30.37
N VAL A 1065 35.04 -24.27 29.59
CA VAL A 1065 35.29 -24.68 28.19
C VAL A 1065 34.23 -24.06 27.28
N ALA A 1066 34.57 -23.85 26.00
CA ALA A 1066 33.74 -23.18 25.01
C ALA A 1066 33.32 -24.12 23.87
N PHE A 1067 32.11 -23.93 23.33
CA PHE A 1067 31.57 -24.59 22.15
C PHE A 1067 32.12 -24.00 20.84
N ASP A 1068 31.80 -24.58 19.66
CA ASP A 1068 32.18 -23.96 18.38
C ASP A 1068 31.34 -22.69 18.13
N TRP A 1069 31.97 -21.53 18.31
CA TRP A 1069 31.36 -20.21 18.14
C TRP A 1069 30.73 -19.98 16.76
N LYS A 1070 31.07 -20.78 15.72
CA LYS A 1070 30.32 -20.77 14.45
C LYS A 1070 28.83 -21.06 14.63
N ILE A 1071 28.44 -21.83 15.64
CA ILE A 1071 27.02 -22.09 15.94
C ILE A 1071 26.29 -20.78 16.26
N ALA A 1072 26.91 -19.86 16.99
CA ALA A 1072 26.32 -18.54 17.26
C ALA A 1072 26.17 -17.69 15.98
N ALA A 1073 27.07 -17.84 15.01
CA ALA A 1073 26.92 -17.19 13.71
C ALA A 1073 25.70 -17.73 12.94
N ILE A 1074 25.33 -19.01 13.08
CA ILE A 1074 24.10 -19.57 12.46
C ILE A 1074 22.86 -18.87 13.03
N PHE A 1075 22.79 -18.69 14.36
CA PHE A 1075 21.73 -17.93 15.03
C PHE A 1075 21.66 -16.47 14.52
N ALA A 1076 22.81 -15.80 14.34
CA ALA A 1076 22.87 -14.46 13.76
C ALA A 1076 22.37 -14.40 12.31
N HIS A 1077 22.72 -15.37 11.46
CA HIS A 1077 22.21 -15.48 10.08
C HIS A 1077 20.70 -15.76 10.03
N ALA A 1078 20.20 -16.59 10.95
CA ALA A 1078 18.77 -16.85 11.14
C ALA A 1078 18.00 -15.65 11.74
N ARG A 1079 18.64 -14.51 11.97
CA ARG A 1079 18.10 -13.30 12.61
C ARG A 1079 17.61 -13.52 14.05
N ILE A 1080 18.07 -14.58 14.72
CA ILE A 1080 17.83 -14.85 16.15
C ILE A 1080 19.06 -14.39 16.95
N PRO A 1081 19.14 -13.11 17.37
CA PRO A 1081 20.25 -12.63 18.19
C PRO A 1081 20.36 -13.39 19.52
N CYS A 1082 21.58 -13.82 19.83
CA CYS A 1082 21.91 -14.54 21.05
C CYS A 1082 22.98 -13.82 21.89
N LEU A 1083 23.03 -14.18 23.17
CA LEU A 1083 24.16 -13.97 24.07
C LEU A 1083 25.08 -15.20 24.04
N MET A 1084 26.39 -15.01 24.10
CA MET A 1084 27.35 -16.11 24.15
C MET A 1084 27.94 -16.28 25.56
N ALA A 1085 27.92 -17.50 26.07
CA ALA A 1085 28.56 -17.94 27.31
C ALA A 1085 29.52 -19.12 27.02
N GLY A 1086 30.00 -19.80 28.06
CA GLY A 1086 30.89 -20.96 27.94
C GLY A 1086 32.35 -20.60 27.66
N GLY A 1087 33.23 -20.85 28.64
CA GLY A 1087 34.69 -20.75 28.46
C GLY A 1087 35.24 -19.36 28.12
N LEU A 1088 34.43 -18.30 28.16
CA LEU A 1088 34.87 -16.94 27.85
C LEU A 1088 35.85 -16.40 28.90
N THR A 1089 36.91 -15.76 28.43
CA THR A 1089 38.07 -15.24 29.20
C THR A 1089 38.56 -13.92 28.58
N PRO A 1090 39.30 -13.07 29.33
CA PRO A 1090 39.88 -11.84 28.76
C PRO A 1090 40.70 -12.07 27.49
N GLU A 1091 41.38 -13.22 27.40
CA GLU A 1091 42.28 -13.59 26.30
C GLU A 1091 41.54 -14.07 25.05
N ASN A 1092 40.30 -14.58 25.18
CA ASN A 1092 39.59 -15.21 24.07
C ASN A 1092 38.33 -14.46 23.59
N VAL A 1093 37.79 -13.53 24.39
CA VAL A 1093 36.50 -12.88 24.11
C VAL A 1093 36.47 -12.10 22.79
N VAL A 1094 37.57 -11.44 22.42
CA VAL A 1094 37.67 -10.74 21.11
C VAL A 1094 37.49 -11.71 19.95
N LYS A 1095 38.08 -12.90 20.03
CA LYS A 1095 37.93 -13.95 19.00
C LYS A 1095 36.52 -14.54 19.00
N ALA A 1096 35.89 -14.67 20.17
CA ALA A 1096 34.50 -15.13 20.29
C ALA A 1096 33.52 -14.17 19.59
N LEU A 1097 33.69 -12.87 19.82
CA LEU A 1097 32.95 -11.80 19.15
C LEU A 1097 33.18 -11.77 17.63
N SER A 1098 34.45 -11.92 17.19
CA SER A 1098 34.80 -11.97 15.76
C SER A 1098 34.28 -13.19 15.01
N VAL A 1099 33.99 -14.31 15.68
CA VAL A 1099 33.57 -15.57 15.02
C VAL A 1099 32.06 -15.81 15.11
N GLY A 1100 31.44 -15.50 16.24
CA GLY A 1100 30.02 -15.79 16.46
C GLY A 1100 29.07 -14.59 16.30
N HIS A 1101 29.60 -13.37 16.21
CA HIS A 1101 28.84 -12.11 16.14
C HIS A 1101 27.61 -12.00 17.08
N PRO A 1102 27.72 -12.39 18.38
CA PRO A 1102 26.59 -12.32 19.29
C PRO A 1102 26.26 -10.87 19.67
N VAL A 1103 25.02 -10.61 20.11
CA VAL A 1103 24.60 -9.29 20.61
C VAL A 1103 25.27 -8.94 21.94
N GLY A 1104 25.74 -9.95 22.67
CA GLY A 1104 26.51 -9.78 23.89
C GLY A 1104 27.17 -11.07 24.38
N VAL A 1105 27.94 -10.93 25.45
CA VAL A 1105 28.72 -12.02 26.08
C VAL A 1105 28.44 -12.09 27.58
N ASP A 1106 28.38 -13.31 28.11
CA ASP A 1106 28.16 -13.62 29.52
C ASP A 1106 29.37 -14.35 30.09
N VAL A 1107 30.05 -13.74 31.07
CA VAL A 1107 31.26 -14.31 31.68
C VAL A 1107 31.05 -14.66 33.14
N SER A 1108 31.48 -15.86 33.54
CA SER A 1108 31.36 -16.37 34.90
C SER A 1108 32.70 -16.82 35.47
N SER A 1109 33.18 -18.02 35.11
CA SER A 1109 34.40 -18.62 35.69
C SER A 1109 35.71 -18.09 35.10
N GLY A 1110 35.71 -17.55 33.87
CA GLY A 1110 36.93 -16.98 33.25
C GLY A 1110 37.46 -15.71 33.92
N VAL A 1111 36.63 -15.04 34.74
CA VAL A 1111 37.00 -13.85 35.54
C VAL A 1111 37.00 -14.13 37.04
N GLU A 1112 37.24 -15.38 37.43
CA GLU A 1112 37.37 -15.80 38.83
C GLU A 1112 38.82 -16.07 39.24
N VAL A 1113 39.05 -16.06 40.55
CA VAL A 1113 40.30 -16.51 41.15
C VAL A 1113 40.42 -18.03 40.95
N LYS A 1114 41.56 -18.48 40.42
CA LYS A 1114 41.73 -19.87 39.96
C LYS A 1114 41.65 -20.84 41.14
N GLY A 1115 40.59 -21.64 41.18
CA GLY A 1115 40.31 -22.58 42.27
C GLY A 1115 39.34 -22.04 43.33
N SER A 1116 38.76 -20.86 43.15
CA SER A 1116 37.80 -20.26 44.09
C SER A 1116 36.53 -19.79 43.34
N PRO A 1117 35.58 -20.71 43.03
CA PRO A 1117 34.32 -20.36 42.40
C PRO A 1117 33.58 -19.25 43.16
N GLY A 1118 32.98 -18.31 42.44
CA GLY A 1118 32.24 -17.18 43.05
C GLY A 1118 33.13 -16.08 43.63
N VAL A 1119 34.46 -16.23 43.64
CA VAL A 1119 35.42 -15.16 44.00
C VAL A 1119 35.89 -14.48 42.72
N LYS A 1120 35.37 -13.29 42.43
CA LYS A 1120 35.75 -12.54 41.22
C LYS A 1120 37.15 -11.95 41.34
N ASP A 1121 37.90 -12.08 40.25
CA ASP A 1121 39.23 -11.52 40.07
C ASP A 1121 39.05 -10.15 39.39
N LEU A 1122 39.23 -9.06 40.15
CA LEU A 1122 38.86 -7.72 39.69
C LEU A 1122 39.67 -7.26 38.48
N ASP A 1123 40.94 -7.67 38.39
CA ASP A 1123 41.80 -7.34 37.25
C ASP A 1123 41.35 -8.10 35.99
N LYS A 1124 40.93 -9.38 36.12
CA LYS A 1124 40.30 -10.10 35.00
C LYS A 1124 38.94 -9.53 34.61
N VAL A 1125 38.11 -9.11 35.56
CA VAL A 1125 36.83 -8.44 35.27
C VAL A 1125 37.07 -7.16 34.47
N ALA A 1126 38.02 -6.33 34.89
CA ALA A 1126 38.41 -5.12 34.17
C ALA A 1126 38.97 -5.43 32.78
N ALA A 1127 39.88 -6.40 32.66
CA ALA A 1127 40.48 -6.81 31.39
C ALA A 1127 39.45 -7.37 30.40
N PHE A 1128 38.51 -8.21 30.86
CA PHE A 1128 37.42 -8.75 30.05
C PHE A 1128 36.51 -7.63 29.51
N LEU A 1129 36.03 -6.76 30.40
CA LEU A 1129 35.10 -5.69 30.02
C LEU A 1129 35.76 -4.66 29.10
N LYS A 1130 37.05 -4.36 29.31
CA LYS A 1130 37.87 -3.58 28.38
C LYS A 1130 37.99 -4.25 27.01
N ALA A 1131 38.25 -5.56 26.96
CA ALA A 1131 38.37 -6.30 25.71
C ALA A 1131 37.06 -6.36 24.91
N VAL A 1132 35.90 -6.44 25.59
CA VAL A 1132 34.58 -6.32 24.93
C VAL A 1132 34.34 -4.91 24.40
N LYS A 1133 34.66 -3.88 25.21
CA LYS A 1133 34.46 -2.47 24.84
C LYS A 1133 35.34 -2.02 23.67
N ASP A 1134 36.58 -2.46 23.65
CA ASP A 1134 37.57 -2.10 22.61
C ASP A 1134 37.46 -2.98 21.35
N TYR A 1135 36.50 -3.93 21.29
CA TYR A 1135 36.31 -4.84 20.15
C TYR A 1135 36.25 -4.11 18.80
N LEU A 1136 35.46 -3.04 18.69
CA LEU A 1136 35.24 -2.31 17.43
C LEU A 1136 36.48 -1.53 16.98
N SER A 1137 37.27 -0.97 17.90
CA SER A 1137 38.51 -0.26 17.55
C SER A 1137 39.64 -1.22 17.17
N VAL A 1138 39.70 -2.40 17.80
CA VAL A 1138 40.63 -3.48 17.42
C VAL A 1138 40.24 -4.10 16.07
N ALA A 1139 38.94 -4.26 15.79
CA ALA A 1139 38.46 -4.77 14.51
C ALA A 1139 38.78 -3.82 13.35
N ALA A 1140 38.60 -2.50 13.54
CA ALA A 1140 38.90 -1.50 12.52
C ALA A 1140 40.38 -1.51 12.10
N LEU A 1141 41.32 -1.60 13.06
CA LEU A 1141 42.76 -1.59 12.77
C LEU A 1141 43.22 -2.78 11.92
N LYS A 1142 42.66 -3.98 12.15
CA LYS A 1142 43.02 -5.18 11.39
C LYS A 1142 42.55 -5.14 9.93
N ILE A 1143 41.46 -4.44 9.65
CA ILE A 1143 40.93 -4.29 8.30
C ILE A 1143 41.85 -3.41 7.43
N ASP A 1144 42.73 -2.60 8.02
CA ASP A 1144 43.76 -1.88 7.28
C ASP A 1144 45.08 -2.69 7.21
N GLU A 1145 45.46 -3.44 8.25
CA GLU A 1145 46.57 -4.42 8.18
C GLU A 1145 46.36 -5.48 7.08
N GLU A 1146 45.12 -5.98 6.89
CA GLU A 1146 44.76 -6.91 5.81
C GLU A 1146 44.56 -6.23 4.42
N LYS A 1147 44.78 -4.92 4.30
CA LYS A 1147 44.84 -4.18 3.02
C LYS A 1147 46.25 -3.71 2.65
N GLU A 1148 47.17 -3.65 3.60
CA GLU A 1148 48.60 -3.38 3.34
C GLU A 1148 49.40 -4.66 3.02
N ALA A 1149 48.78 -5.84 3.11
CA ALA A 1149 49.36 -7.16 2.86
C ALA A 1149 48.96 -7.79 1.52
#